data_AF-A0A8D7F4S8-F1
#
_entry.id   AF-A0A8D7F4S8-F1
#
_cell.length_a   1.000
_cell.length_b   1.000
_cell.length_c   1.000
_cell.angle_alpha   90.00
_cell.angle_beta   90.00
_cell.angle_gamma   90.00
#
_symmetry.space_group_name_H-M   'P 1'
#
loop_
_entity.id
_entity.type
_entity.pdbx_description
1 polymer ?
#
loop_
_entity_poly.entity_id
_entity_poly.type
_entity_poly.pdbx_seq_one_letter_code
_entity_poly.pdbx_strand_id
1 'polypeptide(L)'
;LVNGFVCKDPKVVKAEDFFFRGLDKAGDTVNKVGSNVTAVNVNQLVGLNTLGISMVRIDYAPRGLNAPHTHPRATEILTVIEGQLLVGFVTSNSDDGNRLFTKMLKKGDVFVFPQGLIHFQFNPGHTKTIAIGALSSQNPGTITIANAVFGSKPPISDDVLAKAFQVDKKTIDWLQAQHYYYKQKAYYSALLPNDQECFNPASLPLSIYPSPSCICITTPIVASSVLKITGMAAKILLIALLAMASSLAMASDPSPLQDFCVADKNSKGDFLVASAVLVNGFVCKDPKQVTAEDFFFMGLDKAGNTGNKLGSMVTAVNVNKLVGLNTLGISMVRIDYGPKGLNPPHTHPRATEILTVIEGQLLVGFVTSNTDDGNRLFTKMLKKGDVFVFPEGLIHFQFNPGYTNTVAIGALSSQNPGTITIANAVFGSKPPISDDVLAKAFQVDKKTIDWLQAHFSICILLLQPFVSQHQATSSTLKPTDGCQNLLITLLALAASHALASDPTKILLIALLAMASSLAMASDPSPLQDFCVADKDSKGDFPVASAVLVNGFVCKDPKHVTAEDFFFMGLDKAGNTGNKLGSMVTAVNVNKLVGLNTLGISMVRIDYGPKGLNPPHTHPRATEILTVIEGQLLVGFVTSNTDDGNRLFTKMLKKGDVFVFPEGLIHFQFNPGYTNTVAIGALSSQNPGTITIANAVFGSKPPISDDVLAKAFQVDKKTIDWLQAQFWMDNNN
;
A
#
# COMPACT_ATOMS: atom_id res chain seq x y z
N LEU A 1 -9.55 14.02 -13.37
CA LEU A 1 -8.15 13.63 -13.11
C LEU A 1 -8.10 12.94 -11.76
N VAL A 2 -7.52 11.74 -11.65
CA VAL A 2 -7.19 11.13 -10.36
C VAL A 2 -5.71 11.42 -10.11
N ASN A 3 -5.39 12.10 -9.00
CA ASN A 3 -4.05 12.59 -8.68
C ASN A 3 -3.38 13.44 -9.77
N GLY A 4 -4.17 14.19 -10.55
CA GLY A 4 -3.65 15.01 -11.66
C GLY A 4 -3.45 14.28 -12.99
N PHE A 5 -3.80 12.99 -13.09
CA PHE A 5 -3.70 12.19 -14.32
C PHE A 5 -5.05 11.68 -14.80
N VAL A 6 -5.20 11.49 -16.11
CA VAL A 6 -6.37 10.81 -16.70
C VAL A 6 -6.10 9.31 -16.69
N CYS A 7 -6.98 8.53 -16.05
CA CYS A 7 -6.89 7.08 -16.11
C CYS A 7 -7.24 6.60 -17.53
N LYS A 8 -6.43 5.69 -18.08
CA LYS A 8 -6.73 5.04 -19.36
C LYS A 8 -7.88 4.05 -19.17
N ASP A 9 -8.69 3.86 -20.22
CA ASP A 9 -9.65 2.76 -20.26
C ASP A 9 -8.87 1.43 -20.09
N PRO A 10 -9.24 0.57 -19.11
CA PRO A 10 -8.59 -0.72 -18.89
C PRO A 10 -8.45 -1.57 -20.17
N LYS A 11 -9.36 -1.44 -21.13
CA LYS A 11 -9.33 -2.17 -22.41
C LYS A 11 -8.17 -1.78 -23.30
N VAL A 12 -7.66 -0.55 -23.20
CA VAL A 12 -6.55 -0.06 -24.04
C VAL A 12 -5.20 -0.03 -23.34
N VAL A 13 -5.15 -0.32 -22.04
CA VAL A 13 -3.91 -0.43 -21.25
C VAL A 13 -3.00 -1.49 -21.86
N LYS A 14 -1.68 -1.23 -21.85
CA LYS A 14 -0.62 -2.11 -22.36
C LYS A 14 0.50 -2.29 -21.32
N ALA A 15 1.37 -3.28 -21.52
CA ALA A 15 2.50 -3.53 -20.62
C ALA A 15 3.46 -2.33 -20.54
N GLU A 16 3.55 -1.54 -21.63
CA GLU A 16 4.32 -0.30 -21.71
C GLU A 16 3.87 0.76 -20.69
N ASP A 17 2.60 0.72 -20.24
CA ASP A 17 2.09 1.68 -19.27
C ASP A 17 2.66 1.45 -17.86
N PHE A 18 3.21 0.26 -17.60
CA PHE A 18 3.83 -0.17 -16.33
C PHE A 18 5.34 -0.31 -16.42
N PHE A 19 5.94 0.11 -17.54
CA PHE A 19 7.36 -0.06 -17.85
C PHE A 19 8.07 1.29 -18.00
N PHE A 20 9.24 1.43 -17.37
CA PHE A 20 10.14 2.56 -17.56
C PHE A 20 11.55 2.06 -17.92
N ARG A 21 12.26 2.82 -18.76
CA ARG A 21 13.66 2.57 -19.13
C ARG A 21 14.51 3.77 -18.81
N GLY A 22 15.63 3.54 -18.11
CA GLY A 22 16.69 4.55 -17.99
C GLY A 22 17.41 4.60 -16.65
N LEU A 23 17.08 3.74 -15.68
CA LEU A 23 17.83 3.68 -14.42
C LEU A 23 19.23 3.07 -14.57
N ASP A 24 19.61 2.58 -15.76
CA ASP A 24 20.98 2.17 -16.10
C ASP A 24 21.89 3.36 -16.39
N LYS A 25 21.32 4.49 -16.84
CA LYS A 25 22.06 5.70 -17.18
C LYS A 25 22.50 6.43 -15.91
N ALA A 26 23.79 6.75 -15.85
CA ALA A 26 24.31 7.59 -14.78
C ALA A 26 23.76 9.01 -14.89
N GLY A 27 23.31 9.56 -13.76
CA GLY A 27 22.93 10.96 -13.66
C GLY A 27 24.11 11.92 -13.84
N ASP A 28 23.83 13.16 -14.27
CA ASP A 28 24.86 14.19 -14.40
C ASP A 28 25.26 14.74 -13.02
N THR A 29 26.44 14.34 -12.58
CA THR A 29 27.03 14.76 -11.29
C THR A 29 27.99 15.95 -11.44
N VAL A 30 28.15 16.51 -12.64
CA VAL A 30 28.95 17.72 -12.90
C VAL A 30 28.12 18.96 -12.53
N ASN A 31 27.73 19.04 -11.26
CA ASN A 31 26.95 20.13 -10.70
C ASN A 31 27.50 20.53 -9.32
N LYS A 32 27.04 21.66 -8.77
CA LYS A 32 27.59 22.23 -7.53
C LYS A 32 27.50 21.30 -6.31
N VAL A 33 26.49 20.43 -6.27
CA VAL A 33 26.30 19.50 -5.15
C VAL A 33 26.93 18.14 -5.41
N GLY A 34 27.34 17.84 -6.66
CA GLY A 34 28.02 16.60 -7.01
C GLY A 34 27.13 15.36 -6.95
N SER A 35 25.80 15.52 -7.04
CA SER A 35 24.84 14.40 -7.01
C SER A 35 23.70 14.61 -8.01
N ASN A 36 23.07 13.52 -8.45
CA ASN A 36 21.87 13.57 -9.28
C ASN A 36 20.89 12.48 -8.90
N VAL A 37 19.60 12.83 -8.82
CA VAL A 37 18.49 11.90 -8.55
C VAL A 37 17.70 11.68 -9.83
N THR A 38 17.69 10.45 -10.34
CA THR A 38 16.85 10.03 -11.45
C THR A 38 15.62 9.31 -10.89
N ALA A 39 14.46 9.99 -10.93
CA ALA A 39 13.22 9.47 -10.37
C ALA A 39 12.36 8.73 -11.41
N VAL A 40 11.75 7.64 -10.97
CA VAL A 40 10.65 6.91 -11.64
C VAL A 40 9.43 7.07 -10.76
N ASN A 41 8.77 8.22 -10.90
CA ASN A 41 7.53 8.54 -10.22
C ASN A 41 6.38 8.63 -11.24
N VAL A 42 5.17 8.94 -10.80
CA VAL A 42 3.98 8.97 -11.67
C VAL A 42 4.12 9.87 -12.91
N ASN A 43 4.99 10.89 -12.88
CA ASN A 43 5.26 11.75 -14.03
C ASN A 43 6.09 11.05 -15.13
N GLN A 44 6.95 10.11 -14.75
CA GLN A 44 7.77 9.33 -15.70
C GLN A 44 7.13 7.99 -16.06
N LEU A 45 6.37 7.41 -15.14
CA LEU A 45 5.69 6.14 -15.31
C LEU A 45 4.22 6.28 -14.88
N VAL A 46 3.36 6.58 -15.85
CA VAL A 46 1.94 6.86 -15.60
C VAL A 46 1.19 5.69 -14.96
N GLY A 47 1.65 4.45 -15.16
CA GLY A 47 1.11 3.26 -14.48
C GLY A 47 1.29 3.27 -12.97
N LEU A 48 2.12 4.16 -12.40
CA LEU A 48 2.23 4.36 -10.94
C LEU A 48 1.07 5.17 -10.37
N ASN A 49 0.19 5.74 -11.20
CA ASN A 49 -0.95 6.47 -10.67
C ASN A 49 -1.78 5.54 -9.77
N THR A 50 -2.10 6.03 -8.57
CA THR A 50 -2.81 5.32 -7.48
C THR A 50 -2.10 4.09 -6.91
N LEU A 51 -0.84 3.82 -7.25
CA LEU A 51 -0.11 2.64 -6.76
C LEU A 51 0.76 2.89 -5.53
N GLY A 52 0.81 4.13 -5.02
CA GLY A 52 1.39 4.45 -3.71
C GLY A 52 2.89 4.23 -3.60
N ILE A 53 3.63 4.11 -4.71
CA ILE A 53 5.07 3.85 -4.67
C ILE A 53 5.83 4.49 -5.84
N SER A 54 7.10 4.83 -5.61
CA SER A 54 8.04 5.26 -6.65
C SER A 54 9.46 4.75 -6.36
N MET A 55 10.33 4.82 -7.36
CA MET A 55 11.73 4.38 -7.27
C MET A 55 12.67 5.48 -7.77
N VAL A 56 13.88 5.54 -7.23
CA VAL A 56 14.92 6.49 -7.61
C VAL A 56 16.26 5.79 -7.77
N ARG A 57 17.06 6.25 -8.73
CA ARG A 57 18.52 6.05 -8.73
C ARG A 57 19.19 7.34 -8.30
N ILE A 58 20.21 7.24 -7.46
CA ILE A 58 20.99 8.39 -7.04
C ILE A 58 22.47 8.12 -7.34
N ASP A 59 23.06 9.01 -8.14
CA ASP A 59 24.48 8.98 -8.49
C ASP A 59 25.20 10.10 -7.72
N TYR A 60 26.33 9.77 -7.10
CA TYR A 60 27.18 10.72 -6.37
C TYR A 60 28.58 10.71 -6.96
N ALA A 61 29.09 11.89 -7.33
CA ALA A 61 30.51 12.11 -7.55
C ALA A 61 31.28 11.95 -6.23
N PRO A 62 32.63 11.85 -6.27
CA PRO A 62 33.46 12.01 -5.08
C PRO A 62 33.08 13.31 -4.35
N ARG A 63 32.87 13.25 -3.03
CA ARG A 63 32.37 14.38 -2.23
C ARG A 63 30.99 14.92 -2.62
N GLY A 64 30.22 14.16 -3.40
CA GLY A 64 28.85 14.51 -3.78
C GLY A 64 27.90 14.47 -2.59
N LEU A 65 26.98 15.43 -2.54
CA LEU A 65 25.98 15.62 -1.51
C LEU A 65 24.60 15.66 -2.16
N ASN A 66 23.69 14.81 -1.71
CA ASN A 66 22.27 15.09 -1.79
C ASN A 66 21.90 15.92 -0.56
N ALA A 67 21.68 17.22 -0.81
CA ALA A 67 21.57 18.22 0.25
C ALA A 67 20.41 17.92 1.20
N PRO A 68 20.42 18.45 2.44
CA PRO A 68 19.30 18.27 3.36
C PRO A 68 17.96 18.58 2.69
N HIS A 69 17.07 17.58 2.70
CA HIS A 69 15.75 17.65 2.09
C HIS A 69 14.75 16.80 2.88
N THR A 70 13.49 16.92 2.52
CA THR A 70 12.40 16.11 3.07
C THR A 70 11.39 15.73 1.99
N HIS A 71 10.72 14.60 2.21
CA HIS A 71 9.62 14.10 1.41
C HIS A 71 8.33 14.20 2.22
N PRO A 72 7.48 15.24 2.01
CA PRO A 72 6.30 15.46 2.84
C PRO A 72 5.24 14.36 2.71
N ARG A 73 5.28 13.57 1.63
CA ARG A 73 4.27 12.54 1.33
C ARG A 73 4.84 11.12 1.31
N ALA A 74 6.10 10.89 1.68
CA ALA A 74 6.66 9.56 1.63
C ALA A 74 7.79 9.32 2.63
N THR A 75 7.84 8.10 3.15
CA THR A 75 9.05 7.47 3.68
C THR A 75 9.97 7.12 2.50
N GLU A 76 11.28 7.28 2.66
CA GLU A 76 12.28 6.77 1.71
C GLU A 76 13.05 5.59 2.33
N ILE A 77 13.21 4.50 1.58
CA ILE A 77 14.15 3.42 1.89
C ILE A 77 15.17 3.32 0.76
N LEU A 78 16.46 3.21 1.09
CA LEU A 78 17.52 3.11 0.07
C LEU A 78 18.45 1.93 0.33
N THR A 79 19.11 1.47 -0.73
CA THR A 79 20.28 0.60 -0.66
C THR A 79 21.42 1.12 -1.53
N VAL A 80 22.66 0.95 -1.06
CA VAL A 80 23.86 1.29 -1.84
C VAL A 80 24.20 0.12 -2.77
N ILE A 81 24.33 0.39 -4.07
CA ILE A 81 24.70 -0.62 -5.08
C ILE A 81 26.21 -0.59 -5.37
N GLU A 82 26.84 0.57 -5.22
CA GLU A 82 28.28 0.78 -5.44
C GLU A 82 28.81 1.89 -4.51
N GLY A 83 30.01 1.73 -3.96
CA GLY A 83 30.66 2.72 -3.13
C GLY A 83 30.21 2.72 -1.66
N GLN A 84 30.28 3.89 -1.03
CA GLN A 84 29.88 4.13 0.36
C GLN A 84 29.13 5.46 0.49
N LEU A 85 28.24 5.56 1.49
CA LEU A 85 27.38 6.71 1.65
C LEU A 85 27.16 7.02 3.14
N LEU A 86 27.50 8.23 3.57
CA LEU A 86 27.05 8.76 4.85
C LEU A 86 25.60 9.18 4.71
N VAL A 87 24.72 8.65 5.54
CA VAL A 87 23.32 9.05 5.57
C VAL A 87 22.94 9.53 6.97
N GLY A 88 21.91 10.36 7.04
CA GLY A 88 21.29 10.67 8.30
C GLY A 88 20.02 11.49 8.19
N PHE A 89 19.22 11.46 9.25
CA PHE A 89 18.02 12.29 9.41
C PHE A 89 17.96 12.91 10.80
N VAL A 90 17.20 14.00 10.91
CA VAL A 90 16.99 14.74 12.16
C VAL A 90 15.52 14.64 12.55
N THR A 91 15.26 14.38 13.84
CA THR A 91 13.89 14.35 14.40
C THR A 91 13.22 15.71 14.37
N SER A 92 11.90 15.72 14.53
CA SER A 92 11.16 16.95 14.86
C SER A 92 11.59 17.52 16.22
N ASN A 93 11.17 18.76 16.49
CA ASN A 93 11.42 19.45 17.75
C ASN A 93 10.75 18.68 18.89
N SER A 94 11.57 18.03 19.72
CA SER A 94 11.14 17.32 20.93
C SER A 94 11.57 18.07 22.20
N ASP A 95 11.03 17.69 23.35
CA ASP A 95 11.40 18.29 24.65
C ASP A 95 12.90 18.17 24.97
N ASP A 96 13.57 17.17 24.40
CA ASP A 96 15.02 16.91 24.57
C ASP A 96 15.87 17.50 23.42
N GLY A 97 15.26 18.31 22.53
CA GLY A 97 15.91 18.91 21.35
C GLY A 97 15.87 18.04 20.09
N ASN A 98 16.59 18.48 19.05
CA ASN A 98 16.66 17.80 17.75
C ASN A 98 17.79 16.77 17.76
N ARG A 99 17.47 15.53 17.39
CA ARG A 99 18.41 14.41 17.42
C ARG A 99 18.79 13.97 16.02
N LEU A 100 20.10 13.85 15.75
CA LEU A 100 20.64 13.31 14.51
C LEU A 100 20.81 11.79 14.63
N PHE A 101 20.22 11.05 13.68
CA PHE A 101 20.51 9.65 13.42
C PHE A 101 21.39 9.57 12.18
N THR A 102 22.56 8.94 12.29
CA THR A 102 23.52 8.86 11.17
C THR A 102 24.18 7.50 11.08
N LYS A 103 24.46 7.05 9.85
CA LYS A 103 25.14 5.79 9.58
C LYS A 103 26.01 5.88 8.32
N MET A 104 27.13 5.17 8.33
CA MET A 104 27.91 4.90 7.13
C MET A 104 27.40 3.62 6.46
N LEU A 105 26.89 3.75 5.24
CA LEU A 105 26.42 2.64 4.43
C LEU A 105 27.52 2.19 3.46
N LYS A 106 27.66 0.89 3.32
CA LYS A 106 28.45 0.21 2.28
C LYS A 106 27.50 -0.42 1.27
N LYS A 107 28.05 -0.91 0.15
CA LYS A 107 27.30 -1.73 -0.82
C LYS A 107 26.46 -2.79 -0.09
N GLY A 108 25.17 -2.87 -0.41
CA GLY A 108 24.20 -3.81 0.16
C GLY A 108 23.60 -3.41 1.49
N ASP A 109 24.08 -2.34 2.11
CA ASP A 109 23.43 -1.79 3.30
C ASP A 109 22.14 -1.07 2.89
N VAL A 110 21.18 -1.07 3.81
CA VAL A 110 19.86 -0.46 3.68
C VAL A 110 19.64 0.50 4.83
N PHE A 111 19.03 1.64 4.52
CA PHE A 111 18.64 2.62 5.52
C PHE A 111 17.28 3.22 5.17
N VAL A 112 16.45 3.49 6.18
CA VAL A 112 15.12 4.10 6.00
C VAL A 112 15.04 5.47 6.66
N PHE A 113 14.44 6.42 5.96
CA PHE A 113 14.16 7.77 6.42
C PHE A 113 12.64 7.94 6.61
N PRO A 114 12.17 8.22 7.83
CA PRO A 114 10.76 8.46 8.10
C PRO A 114 10.21 9.64 7.29
N GLN A 115 8.94 9.54 6.89
CA GLN A 115 8.24 10.58 6.16
C GLN A 115 8.34 11.94 6.84
N GLY A 116 8.57 13.00 6.06
CA GLY A 116 8.57 14.37 6.56
C GLY A 116 9.84 14.81 7.31
N LEU A 117 10.71 13.89 7.74
CA LEU A 117 11.95 14.25 8.44
C LEU A 117 13.02 14.75 7.48
N ILE A 118 13.77 15.77 7.93
CA ILE A 118 14.91 16.32 7.19
C ILE A 118 16.03 15.30 7.20
N HIS A 119 16.51 14.91 6.03
CA HIS A 119 17.57 13.94 5.86
C HIS A 119 18.52 14.32 4.73
N PHE A 120 19.67 13.66 4.70
CA PHE A 120 20.73 13.90 3.71
C PHE A 120 21.44 12.61 3.37
N GLN A 121 22.11 12.62 2.22
CA GLN A 121 23.05 11.58 1.84
C GLN A 121 24.31 12.22 1.27
N PHE A 122 25.47 11.80 1.74
CA PHE A 122 26.75 12.36 1.38
C PHE A 122 27.73 11.25 1.03
N ASN A 123 28.45 11.39 -0.08
CA ASN A 123 29.56 10.52 -0.42
C ASN A 123 30.86 11.11 0.16
N PRO A 124 31.36 10.64 1.32
CA PRO A 124 32.62 11.13 1.87
C PRO A 124 33.85 10.61 1.11
N GLY A 125 33.66 9.64 0.22
CA GLY A 125 34.71 8.94 -0.50
C GLY A 125 35.32 9.73 -1.65
N HIS A 126 36.38 9.13 -2.20
CA HIS A 126 37.12 9.64 -3.36
C HIS A 126 36.71 8.96 -4.68
N THR A 127 35.79 8.00 -4.62
CA THR A 127 35.20 7.32 -5.79
C THR A 127 33.74 7.68 -5.92
N LYS A 128 33.11 7.34 -7.05
CA LYS A 128 31.67 7.47 -7.22
C LYS A 128 30.91 6.51 -6.28
N THR A 129 29.68 6.89 -5.93
CA THR A 129 28.74 6.05 -5.18
C THR A 129 27.41 6.03 -5.94
N ILE A 130 26.75 4.88 -5.96
CA ILE A 130 25.43 4.70 -6.58
C ILE A 130 24.49 4.06 -5.56
N ALA A 131 23.29 4.62 -5.43
CA ALA A 131 22.22 4.08 -4.60
C ALA A 131 20.93 3.90 -5.40
N ILE A 132 20.11 2.93 -4.98
CA ILE A 132 18.73 2.76 -5.42
C ILE A 132 17.83 2.99 -4.22
N GLY A 133 16.86 3.89 -4.35
CA GLY A 133 15.87 4.21 -3.33
C GLY A 133 14.46 3.91 -3.82
N ALA A 134 13.54 3.78 -2.88
CA ALA A 134 12.11 3.72 -3.13
C ALA A 134 11.36 4.55 -2.10
N LEU A 135 10.23 5.11 -2.51
CA LEU A 135 9.43 6.00 -1.69
C LEU A 135 8.00 5.51 -1.60
N SER A 136 7.40 5.58 -0.41
CA SER A 136 6.02 5.12 -0.10
C SER A 136 4.93 6.01 -0.69
N SER A 137 5.19 6.63 -1.84
CA SER A 137 4.25 7.42 -2.62
C SER A 137 4.65 7.43 -4.08
N GLN A 138 3.68 7.42 -4.99
CA GLN A 138 3.90 7.62 -6.41
C GLN A 138 4.33 9.07 -6.76
N ASN A 139 4.14 10.00 -5.82
CA ASN A 139 4.58 11.39 -5.93
C ASN A 139 5.01 11.88 -4.53
N PRO A 140 6.24 11.54 -4.09
CA PRO A 140 6.69 11.84 -2.73
C PRO A 140 6.76 13.34 -2.42
N GLY A 141 6.99 14.15 -3.46
CA GLY A 141 7.35 15.57 -3.32
C GLY A 141 8.73 15.71 -2.70
N THR A 142 9.45 16.79 -3.01
CA THR A 142 10.79 17.01 -2.44
C THR A 142 10.92 18.47 -2.06
N ILE A 143 11.32 18.72 -0.82
CA ILE A 143 11.66 20.04 -0.32
C ILE A 143 13.14 20.05 0.02
N THR A 144 13.98 20.56 -0.88
CA THR A 144 15.39 20.83 -0.58
C THR A 144 15.47 22.05 0.33
N ILE A 145 15.94 21.89 1.57
CA ILE A 145 15.80 22.88 2.63
C ILE A 145 16.44 24.21 2.25
N ALA A 146 17.71 24.20 1.81
CA ALA A 146 18.42 25.42 1.42
C ALA A 146 17.72 26.18 0.28
N ASN A 147 17.25 25.45 -0.74
CA ASN A 147 16.54 26.05 -1.88
C ASN A 147 15.14 26.54 -1.51
N ALA A 148 14.42 25.86 -0.62
CA ALA A 148 13.10 26.28 -0.15
C ALA A 148 13.18 27.56 0.70
N VAL A 149 14.19 27.66 1.56
CA VAL A 149 14.37 28.81 2.47
C VAL A 149 15.02 30.00 1.76
N PHE A 150 16.13 29.79 1.06
CA PHE A 150 16.94 30.88 0.48
C PHE A 150 16.76 31.05 -1.04
N GLY A 151 16.13 30.10 -1.72
CA GLY A 151 15.92 30.11 -3.19
C GLY A 151 14.46 30.25 -3.63
N SER A 152 13.55 30.53 -2.70
CA SER A 152 12.11 30.71 -2.96
C SER A 152 11.82 31.89 -3.88
N LYS A 153 10.70 31.81 -4.60
CA LYS A 153 10.21 32.88 -5.48
C LYS A 153 8.70 33.10 -5.23
N PRO A 154 8.28 34.30 -4.78
CA PRO A 154 9.12 35.41 -4.32
C PRO A 154 10.02 35.01 -3.11
N PRO A 155 11.16 35.69 -2.87
CA PRO A 155 12.03 35.36 -1.75
C PRO A 155 11.31 35.58 -0.42
N ILE A 156 11.59 34.74 0.58
CA ILE A 156 11.18 35.01 1.97
C ILE A 156 11.88 36.30 2.42
N SER A 157 11.15 37.16 3.14
CA SER A 157 11.68 38.41 3.67
C SER A 157 12.98 38.19 4.44
N ASP A 158 13.97 39.02 4.12
CA ASP A 158 15.26 39.12 4.82
C ASP A 158 15.07 39.38 6.32
N ASP A 159 14.11 40.21 6.72
CA ASP A 159 13.72 40.42 8.12
C ASP A 159 13.27 39.13 8.82
N VAL A 160 12.45 38.33 8.13
CA VAL A 160 11.95 37.05 8.67
C VAL A 160 13.11 36.07 8.83
N LEU A 161 13.96 35.91 7.81
CA LEU A 161 15.09 34.98 7.87
C LEU A 161 16.18 35.45 8.83
N ALA A 162 16.51 36.75 8.88
CA ALA A 162 17.50 37.29 9.80
C ALA A 162 17.10 37.03 11.26
N LYS A 163 15.81 37.22 11.59
CA LYS A 163 15.27 36.89 12.92
C LYS A 163 15.24 35.38 13.17
N ALA A 164 14.77 34.58 12.20
CA ALA A 164 14.66 33.14 12.35
C ALA A 164 16.02 32.45 12.53
N PHE A 165 17.02 32.87 11.76
CA PHE A 165 18.39 32.33 11.82
C PHE A 165 19.30 33.05 12.82
N GLN A 166 18.83 34.14 13.42
CA GLN A 166 19.58 34.97 14.38
C GLN A 166 20.91 35.50 13.82
N VAL A 167 20.87 35.96 12.56
CA VAL A 167 22.00 36.55 11.84
C VAL A 167 21.63 37.91 11.27
N ASP A 168 22.61 38.67 10.80
CA ASP A 168 22.35 39.96 10.16
C ASP A 168 21.77 39.79 8.74
N LYS A 169 21.09 40.83 8.25
CA LYS A 169 20.48 40.84 6.91
C LYS A 169 21.49 40.64 5.79
N LYS A 170 22.72 41.14 5.90
CA LYS A 170 23.72 40.97 4.83
C LYS A 170 24.11 39.50 4.67
N THR A 171 24.14 38.74 5.77
CA THR A 171 24.33 37.29 5.73
C THR A 171 23.17 36.60 4.99
N ILE A 172 21.93 37.00 5.25
CA ILE A 172 20.76 36.48 4.51
C ILE A 172 20.80 36.85 3.04
N ASP A 173 21.06 38.12 2.71
CA ASP A 173 21.18 38.60 1.34
C ASP A 173 22.26 37.81 0.58
N TRP A 174 23.40 37.54 1.24
CA TRP A 174 24.45 36.72 0.68
C TRP A 174 23.97 35.28 0.42
N LEU A 175 23.29 34.64 1.37
CA LEU A 175 22.74 33.28 1.22
C LEU A 175 21.70 33.20 0.08
N GLN A 176 20.80 34.18 0.00
CA GLN A 176 19.81 34.28 -1.08
C GLN A 176 20.47 34.54 -2.44
N ALA A 177 21.51 35.38 -2.49
CA ALA A 177 22.25 35.67 -3.72
C ALA A 177 22.98 34.42 -4.28
N GLN A 178 23.51 33.54 -3.41
CA GLN A 178 24.11 32.27 -3.84
C GLN A 178 23.12 31.39 -4.62
N HIS A 179 21.82 31.49 -4.30
CA HIS A 179 20.75 30.73 -4.94
C HIS A 179 20.13 31.49 -6.14
N TYR A 180 20.10 32.82 -6.11
CA TYR A 180 19.59 33.69 -7.20
C TYR A 180 20.49 33.71 -8.44
N TYR A 181 21.81 33.89 -8.27
CA TYR A 181 22.77 34.01 -9.39
C TYR A 181 22.88 32.72 -10.23
N TYR A 182 22.50 31.58 -9.67
CA TYR A 182 22.61 30.28 -10.33
C TYR A 182 21.48 29.99 -11.33
N LYS A 183 20.26 30.46 -11.07
CA LYS A 183 19.13 30.27 -12.01
C LYS A 183 19.29 31.06 -13.31
N GLN A 184 19.93 32.23 -13.28
CA GLN A 184 20.23 32.99 -14.51
C GLN A 184 21.20 32.25 -15.42
N LYS A 185 22.26 31.62 -14.89
CA LYS A 185 23.22 30.88 -15.70
C LYS A 185 22.63 29.62 -16.35
N ALA A 186 21.73 28.91 -15.64
CA ALA A 186 21.00 27.76 -16.17
C ALA A 186 19.92 28.13 -17.20
N TYR A 187 19.29 29.31 -17.05
CA TYR A 187 18.32 29.83 -18.01
C TYR A 187 19.00 30.32 -19.31
N TYR A 188 20.16 30.98 -19.20
CA TYR A 188 20.95 31.41 -20.35
C TYR A 188 21.64 30.26 -21.10
N SER A 189 21.95 29.14 -20.45
CA SER A 189 22.50 27.95 -21.14
C SER A 189 21.44 27.13 -21.89
N ALA A 190 20.15 27.36 -21.66
CA ALA A 190 19.04 26.63 -22.28
C ALA A 190 18.40 27.37 -23.48
N LEU A 191 18.85 28.59 -23.80
CA LEU A 191 18.21 29.50 -24.77
C LEU A 191 19.11 29.92 -25.97
N LEU A 192 20.09 29.11 -26.35
CA LEU A 192 20.73 29.27 -27.67
C LEU A 192 20.38 28.04 -28.51
N PRO A 193 19.60 28.20 -29.60
CA PRO A 193 20.08 29.01 -30.72
C PRO A 193 19.10 30.03 -31.33
N ASN A 194 19.73 31.00 -31.99
CA ASN A 194 19.27 31.93 -33.04
C ASN A 194 18.47 33.17 -32.61
N ASP A 195 19.20 34.30 -32.64
CA ASP A 195 18.84 35.61 -33.16
C ASP A 195 17.35 35.94 -33.29
N GLN A 196 16.83 36.74 -32.35
CA GLN A 196 15.93 37.84 -32.69
C GLN A 196 15.86 38.89 -31.59
N GLU A 197 15.95 40.15 -32.01
CA GLU A 197 15.94 41.37 -31.22
C GLU A 197 14.66 41.52 -30.38
N CYS A 198 14.80 41.95 -29.12
CA CYS A 198 13.68 42.37 -28.29
C CYS A 198 13.72 43.87 -28.03
N PHE A 199 12.59 44.50 -28.38
CA PHE A 199 12.22 45.90 -28.19
C PHE A 199 12.31 46.38 -26.74
N ASN A 200 12.74 47.64 -26.59
CA ASN A 200 12.72 48.42 -25.36
C ASN A 200 11.45 49.29 -25.30
N PRO A 201 10.70 49.31 -24.19
CA PRO A 201 9.86 50.45 -23.86
C PRO A 201 10.29 51.07 -22.53
N ALA A 202 10.95 52.23 -22.64
CA ALA A 202 10.92 53.28 -21.63
C ALA A 202 9.75 54.23 -21.93
N SER A 203 9.30 54.98 -20.91
CA SER A 203 8.24 56.02 -20.86
C SER A 203 6.86 55.51 -20.41
N LEU A 204 6.11 56.05 -19.43
CA LEU A 204 6.04 57.37 -18.76
C LEU A 204 5.43 57.27 -17.31
N PRO A 205 5.39 58.38 -16.52
CA PRO A 205 5.14 58.43 -15.07
C PRO A 205 3.85 59.18 -14.61
N LEU A 206 3.72 59.38 -13.28
CA LEU A 206 2.83 60.28 -12.46
C LEU A 206 1.41 59.76 -12.11
N SER A 207 0.74 60.04 -10.96
CA SER A 207 1.08 60.68 -9.66
C SER A 207 -0.11 60.62 -8.67
N ILE A 208 0.17 60.53 -7.35
CA ILE A 208 -0.29 61.40 -6.22
C ILE A 208 -1.77 61.43 -5.69
N TYR A 209 -1.91 60.96 -4.42
CA TYR A 209 -2.70 61.43 -3.22
C TYR A 209 -4.26 61.36 -3.18
N PRO A 210 -4.93 61.46 -2.00
CA PRO A 210 -4.68 60.88 -0.66
C PRO A 210 -5.94 60.31 0.07
N SER A 211 -5.74 59.71 1.26
CA SER A 211 -6.74 59.48 2.33
C SER A 211 -7.01 60.79 3.12
N PRO A 212 -7.76 60.88 4.25
CA PRO A 212 -8.49 59.88 5.07
C PRO A 212 -9.89 60.37 5.58
N SER A 213 -10.61 59.57 6.39
CA SER A 213 -11.46 60.07 7.51
C SER A 213 -12.01 58.94 8.39
N CYS A 214 -11.76 59.05 9.69
CA CYS A 214 -12.32 58.27 10.80
C CYS A 214 -13.74 58.75 11.16
N ILE A 215 -14.59 57.87 11.70
CA ILE A 215 -15.72 58.24 12.58
C ILE A 215 -15.80 57.24 13.74
N CYS A 216 -15.68 57.76 14.96
CA CYS A 216 -16.12 57.12 16.21
C CYS A 216 -17.49 57.74 16.59
N ILE A 217 -18.43 56.92 17.08
CA ILE A 217 -19.58 57.40 17.87
C ILE A 217 -19.77 56.50 19.09
N THR A 218 -20.02 57.16 20.21
CA THR A 218 -20.21 56.67 21.58
C THR A 218 -21.65 56.24 21.89
N THR A 219 -21.74 55.34 22.90
CA THR A 219 -22.80 54.82 23.81
C THR A 219 -24.13 55.62 24.01
N PRO A 220 -25.28 55.03 24.48
CA PRO A 220 -25.39 54.32 25.77
C PRO A 220 -26.40 53.16 25.95
N ILE A 221 -26.30 52.59 27.16
CA ILE A 221 -26.92 51.43 27.81
C ILE A 221 -28.41 51.63 28.13
N VAL A 222 -29.25 50.59 27.99
CA VAL A 222 -30.32 50.26 28.96
C VAL A 222 -30.49 48.73 29.06
N ALA A 223 -30.54 48.23 30.29
CA ALA A 223 -30.73 46.83 30.67
C ALA A 223 -32.21 46.41 30.69
N SER A 224 -32.46 45.12 30.44
CA SER A 224 -33.37 44.24 31.21
C SER A 224 -33.90 43.10 30.33
N SER A 225 -33.53 41.86 30.63
CA SER A 225 -34.51 40.85 31.10
C SER A 225 -33.80 39.52 31.37
N VAL A 226 -33.80 39.13 32.64
CA VAL A 226 -33.48 37.80 33.14
C VAL A 226 -34.72 36.93 32.90
N LEU A 227 -34.67 35.94 32.01
CA LEU A 227 -35.35 34.64 32.18
C LEU A 227 -35.01 33.65 31.05
N LYS A 228 -34.79 32.38 31.45
CA LYS A 228 -34.65 31.15 30.65
C LYS A 228 -33.24 30.74 30.19
N ILE A 229 -32.25 30.79 31.09
CA ILE A 229 -30.92 30.19 30.85
C ILE A 229 -30.91 28.65 31.09
N THR A 230 -31.91 28.09 31.80
CA THR A 230 -31.91 26.66 32.15
C THR A 230 -32.33 25.72 31.01
N GLY A 231 -33.08 26.20 30.00
CA GLY A 231 -33.50 25.38 28.86
C GLY A 231 -32.52 25.38 27.68
N MET A 232 -31.75 26.47 27.48
CA MET A 232 -30.77 26.57 26.41
C MET A 232 -29.49 25.79 26.75
N ALA A 233 -29.03 25.87 27.99
CA ALA A 233 -27.85 25.12 28.44
C ALA A 233 -28.06 23.60 28.36
N ALA A 234 -29.24 23.10 28.76
CA ALA A 234 -29.58 21.68 28.65
C ALA A 234 -29.70 21.20 27.19
N LYS A 235 -30.23 22.04 26.29
CA LYS A 235 -30.30 21.73 24.85
C LYS A 235 -28.93 21.79 24.17
N ILE A 236 -28.08 22.74 24.54
CA ILE A 236 -26.69 22.83 24.05
C ILE A 236 -25.88 21.65 24.58
N LEU A 237 -26.05 21.27 25.84
CA LEU A 237 -25.41 20.09 26.43
C LEU A 237 -25.92 18.78 25.79
N LEU A 238 -27.20 18.69 25.47
CA LEU A 238 -27.79 17.53 24.77
C LEU A 238 -27.33 17.47 23.30
N ILE A 239 -27.23 18.60 22.60
CA ILE A 239 -26.68 18.67 21.24
C ILE A 239 -25.18 18.34 21.26
N ALA A 240 -24.43 18.80 22.27
CA ALA A 240 -23.02 18.45 22.45
C ALA A 240 -22.85 16.95 22.80
N LEU A 241 -23.72 16.38 23.64
CA LEU A 241 -23.73 14.95 23.95
C LEU A 241 -24.15 14.10 22.76
N LEU A 242 -25.12 14.55 21.95
CA LEU A 242 -25.52 13.90 20.70
C LEU A 242 -24.41 14.00 19.64
N ALA A 243 -23.68 15.13 19.59
CA ALA A 243 -22.51 15.30 18.73
C ALA A 243 -21.31 14.43 19.17
N MET A 244 -21.13 14.23 20.47
CA MET A 244 -20.13 13.29 21.03
C MET A 244 -20.56 11.82 20.91
N ALA A 245 -21.86 11.52 20.93
CA ALA A 245 -22.42 10.19 20.73
C ALA A 245 -22.55 9.82 19.24
N SER A 246 -22.58 10.81 18.34
CA SER A 246 -22.39 10.66 16.90
C SER A 246 -20.91 10.63 16.54
N SER A 247 -20.09 9.94 17.34
CA SER A 247 -18.77 9.51 16.92
C SER A 247 -18.96 8.61 15.71
N LEU A 248 -18.85 9.20 14.53
CA LEU A 248 -18.61 8.48 13.29
C LEU A 248 -17.37 7.64 13.54
N ALA A 249 -17.58 6.35 13.79
CA ALA A 249 -16.52 5.37 13.88
C ALA A 249 -15.93 5.24 12.48
N MET A 250 -14.96 6.10 12.16
CA MET A 250 -14.10 5.97 11.00
C MET A 250 -12.89 5.17 11.43
N ALA A 251 -12.82 3.92 10.97
CA ALA A 251 -11.68 3.05 11.16
C ALA A 251 -10.59 3.40 10.13
N SER A 252 -9.84 4.46 10.41
CA SER A 252 -8.48 4.62 9.89
C SER A 252 -7.56 4.77 11.09
N ASP A 253 -6.37 4.17 11.02
CA ASP A 253 -5.35 4.45 12.04
C ASP A 253 -5.18 5.97 12.16
N PRO A 254 -5.30 6.56 13.36
CA PRO A 254 -5.07 8.00 13.53
C PRO A 254 -3.68 8.33 13.00
N SER A 255 -3.49 9.56 12.49
CA SER A 255 -2.16 10.06 12.12
C SER A 255 -1.18 9.74 13.27
N PRO A 256 0.00 9.16 12.99
CA PRO A 256 0.93 8.79 14.04
C PRO A 256 1.20 9.97 14.97
N LEU A 257 1.04 9.78 16.27
CA LEU A 257 1.34 10.81 17.29
C LEU A 257 2.85 11.12 17.39
N GLN A 258 3.69 10.29 16.76
CA GLN A 258 5.15 10.33 16.80
C GLN A 258 5.70 10.21 15.38
N ASP A 259 6.89 10.77 15.14
CA ASP A 259 7.56 10.75 13.83
C ASP A 259 7.81 9.32 13.29
N PHE A 260 7.99 8.36 14.20
CA PHE A 260 8.19 6.93 13.91
C PHE A 260 7.84 6.07 15.13
N CYS A 261 7.55 4.78 14.90
CA CYS A 261 7.35 3.78 15.94
C CYS A 261 8.24 2.56 15.66
N VAL A 262 9.44 2.52 16.25
CA VAL A 262 10.34 1.36 16.09
C VAL A 262 9.76 0.14 16.80
N ALA A 263 9.68 -1.01 16.13
CA ALA A 263 9.17 -2.23 16.75
C ALA A 263 10.07 -2.73 17.88
N ASP A 264 9.54 -2.83 19.10
CA ASP A 264 10.20 -3.51 20.21
C ASP A 264 9.93 -5.02 20.14
N LYS A 265 10.99 -5.79 19.94
CA LYS A 265 10.94 -7.26 19.89
C LYS A 265 11.17 -7.90 21.27
N ASN A 266 11.66 -7.15 22.25
CA ASN A 266 12.06 -7.67 23.56
C ASN A 266 10.89 -7.74 24.55
N SER A 267 9.82 -6.98 24.35
CA SER A 267 8.65 -6.94 25.23
C SER A 267 7.65 -8.09 25.05
N LYS A 268 7.95 -9.09 24.18
CA LYS A 268 7.08 -10.27 23.97
C LYS A 268 7.09 -11.29 25.14
N GLY A 269 7.86 -11.06 26.21
CA GLY A 269 8.06 -12.05 27.28
C GLY A 269 7.94 -11.55 28.71
N ASP A 270 7.59 -10.28 28.94
CA ASP A 270 7.49 -9.75 30.30
C ASP A 270 6.02 -9.65 30.76
N PHE A 271 5.73 -10.28 31.91
CA PHE A 271 4.37 -10.46 32.45
C PHE A 271 3.65 -9.14 32.74
N LEU A 272 4.41 -8.04 32.88
CA LEU A 272 3.90 -6.68 33.08
C LEU A 272 3.39 -5.99 31.80
N VAL A 273 3.55 -6.62 30.63
CA VAL A 273 3.23 -6.05 29.30
C VAL A 273 1.86 -6.54 28.77
N ALA A 274 1.06 -7.20 29.62
CA ALA A 274 -0.31 -7.61 29.27
C ALA A 274 -1.27 -6.43 28.93
N SER A 275 -0.81 -5.18 29.10
CA SER A 275 -1.53 -3.95 28.74
C SER A 275 -0.88 -3.14 27.60
N ALA A 276 0.15 -3.65 26.92
CA ALA A 276 0.75 -2.92 25.80
C ALA A 276 -0.13 -2.98 24.55
N VAL A 277 -0.42 -1.80 24.00
CA VAL A 277 -1.15 -1.65 22.74
C VAL A 277 -0.23 -2.05 21.59
N LEU A 278 -0.62 -3.09 20.84
CA LEU A 278 0.04 -3.45 19.59
C LEU A 278 -0.42 -2.48 18.49
N VAL A 279 0.52 -1.76 17.89
CA VAL A 279 0.29 -0.96 16.68
C VAL A 279 0.83 -1.76 15.50
N ASN A 280 -0.05 -2.21 14.60
CA ASN A 280 0.34 -3.06 13.46
C ASN A 280 1.13 -4.33 13.84
N GLY A 281 0.80 -4.91 15.00
CA GLY A 281 1.38 -6.16 15.50
C GLY A 281 2.66 -6.03 16.32
N PHE A 282 3.14 -4.80 16.58
CA PHE A 282 4.32 -4.53 17.40
C PHE A 282 4.07 -3.47 18.48
N VAL A 283 4.82 -3.54 19.57
CA VAL A 283 4.89 -2.48 20.58
C VAL A 283 5.90 -1.42 20.09
N CYS A 284 5.61 -0.13 20.27
CA CYS A 284 6.57 0.93 19.97
C CYS A 284 7.65 0.99 21.06
N LYS A 285 8.92 0.95 20.63
CA LYS A 285 10.07 1.25 21.48
C LYS A 285 10.02 2.71 21.93
N ASP A 286 10.43 2.98 23.17
CA ASP A 286 10.58 4.34 23.68
C ASP A 286 11.50 5.17 22.75
N PRO A 287 11.04 6.33 22.22
CA PRO A 287 11.84 7.19 21.35
C PRO A 287 13.22 7.56 21.93
N LYS A 288 13.36 7.66 23.26
CA LYS A 288 14.65 7.94 23.92
C LYS A 288 15.66 6.81 23.75
N GLN A 289 15.19 5.57 23.59
CA GLN A 289 16.02 4.38 23.42
C GLN A 289 16.30 4.02 21.96
N VAL A 290 15.63 4.68 21.01
CA VAL A 290 15.84 4.46 19.58
C VAL A 290 17.25 4.90 19.19
N THR A 291 17.92 4.21 18.28
CA THR A 291 19.27 4.51 17.77
C THR A 291 19.33 4.41 16.25
N ALA A 292 20.44 4.82 15.62
CA ALA A 292 20.58 4.72 14.17
C ALA A 292 20.58 3.27 13.67
N GLU A 293 20.93 2.31 14.54
CA GLU A 293 20.89 0.88 14.22
C GLU A 293 19.47 0.35 14.03
N ASP A 294 18.46 0.99 14.64
CA ASP A 294 17.06 0.59 14.47
C ASP A 294 16.55 0.86 13.04
N PHE A 295 17.23 1.75 12.29
CA PHE A 295 16.91 2.14 10.91
C PHE A 295 17.89 1.58 9.86
N PHE A 296 18.83 0.74 10.29
CA PHE A 296 19.89 0.19 9.46
C PHE A 296 19.78 -1.33 9.30
N PHE A 297 19.96 -1.84 8.08
CA PHE A 297 20.08 -3.26 7.80
C PHE A 297 21.29 -3.52 6.91
N MET A 298 22.01 -4.62 7.15
CA MET A 298 23.12 -5.06 6.31
C MET A 298 22.80 -6.40 5.65
N GLY A 299 23.21 -6.59 4.40
CA GLY A 299 23.24 -7.91 3.77
C GLY A 299 22.63 -8.02 2.38
N LEU A 300 22.11 -6.94 1.77
CA LEU A 300 21.66 -7.01 0.37
C LEU A 300 22.83 -7.06 -0.63
N ASP A 301 24.09 -7.06 -0.19
CA ASP A 301 25.27 -7.32 -1.01
C ASP A 301 25.45 -8.82 -1.28
N LYS A 302 24.96 -9.68 -0.38
CA LYS A 302 25.09 -11.12 -0.46
C LYS A 302 24.05 -11.70 -1.42
N ALA A 303 24.51 -12.47 -2.39
CA ALA A 303 23.60 -13.19 -3.28
C ALA A 303 22.87 -14.30 -2.51
N GLY A 304 21.56 -14.40 -2.72
CA GLY A 304 20.75 -15.50 -2.20
C GLY A 304 21.08 -16.84 -2.86
N ASN A 305 20.78 -17.94 -2.16
CA ASN A 305 21.03 -19.29 -2.68
C ASN A 305 19.99 -19.69 -3.74
N THR A 306 20.40 -19.67 -5.01
CA THR A 306 19.58 -20.06 -6.17
C THR A 306 19.70 -21.54 -6.54
N GLY A 307 20.32 -22.38 -5.70
CA GLY A 307 20.42 -23.84 -5.92
C GLY A 307 19.15 -24.63 -5.61
N ASN A 308 18.06 -23.94 -5.28
CA ASN A 308 16.75 -24.55 -5.00
C ASN A 308 15.96 -24.85 -6.29
N LYS A 309 14.86 -25.60 -6.19
CA LYS A 309 14.03 -26.03 -7.34
C LYS A 309 13.54 -24.86 -8.21
N LEU A 310 13.24 -23.71 -7.61
CA LEU A 310 12.79 -22.52 -8.33
C LEU A 310 13.94 -21.74 -8.95
N GLY A 311 15.18 -21.96 -8.53
CA GLY A 311 16.34 -21.28 -9.09
C GLY A 311 16.39 -19.78 -8.76
N SER A 312 15.66 -19.34 -7.75
CA SER A 312 15.60 -17.94 -7.32
C SER A 312 15.60 -17.83 -5.80
N MET A 313 15.98 -16.67 -5.28
CA MET A 313 15.90 -16.37 -3.85
C MET A 313 15.54 -14.90 -3.63
N VAL A 314 14.53 -14.66 -2.81
CA VAL A 314 14.11 -13.31 -2.38
C VAL A 314 14.69 -13.04 -0.99
N THR A 315 15.53 -12.03 -0.88
CA THR A 315 16.07 -11.54 0.40
C THR A 315 15.34 -10.25 0.78
N ALA A 316 14.42 -10.36 1.74
CA ALA A 316 13.55 -9.26 2.14
C ALA A 316 14.08 -8.43 3.32
N VAL A 317 13.92 -7.11 3.22
CA VAL A 317 14.12 -6.11 4.28
C VAL A 317 12.75 -5.50 4.59
N ASN A 318 12.00 -6.21 5.42
CA ASN A 318 10.68 -5.83 5.92
C ASN A 318 10.73 -5.59 7.43
N VAL A 319 9.60 -5.24 8.05
CA VAL A 319 9.54 -4.92 9.50
C VAL A 319 10.10 -6.04 10.41
N ASN A 320 10.04 -7.30 9.96
CA ASN A 320 10.61 -8.42 10.73
C ASN A 320 12.14 -8.44 10.70
N LYS A 321 12.79 -7.81 9.71
CA LYS A 321 14.26 -7.73 9.59
C LYS A 321 14.81 -6.35 9.96
N LEU A 322 14.06 -5.29 9.69
CA LEU A 322 14.41 -3.90 10.01
C LEU A 322 13.29 -3.27 10.84
N VAL A 323 13.50 -3.19 12.16
CA VAL A 323 12.47 -2.79 13.14
C VAL A 323 11.99 -1.35 12.98
N GLY A 324 12.84 -0.47 12.44
CA GLY A 324 12.48 0.91 12.13
C GLY A 324 11.47 1.06 11.00
N LEU A 325 11.16 0.00 10.24
CA LEU A 325 10.09 0.03 9.23
C LEU A 325 8.68 -0.04 9.80
N ASN A 326 8.53 -0.31 11.09
CA ASN A 326 7.22 -0.37 11.69
C ASN A 326 6.51 0.99 11.56
N THR A 327 5.26 0.92 11.10
CA THR A 327 4.39 2.06 10.69
C THR A 327 4.89 2.92 9.52
N LEU A 328 5.97 2.54 8.82
CA LEU A 328 6.52 3.35 7.73
C LEU A 328 6.01 2.99 6.33
N GLY A 329 5.21 1.93 6.19
CA GLY A 329 4.47 1.64 4.97
C GLY A 329 5.33 1.26 3.75
N ILE A 330 6.58 0.82 3.94
CA ILE A 330 7.45 0.41 2.84
C ILE A 330 8.40 -0.71 3.23
N SER A 331 8.82 -1.52 2.27
CA SER A 331 9.89 -2.51 2.41
C SER A 331 10.71 -2.63 1.12
N MET A 332 11.87 -3.27 1.21
CA MET A 332 12.79 -3.48 0.08
C MET A 332 13.18 -4.94 -0.03
N VAL A 333 13.47 -5.41 -1.23
CA VAL A 333 13.94 -6.77 -1.51
C VAL A 333 15.11 -6.76 -2.48
N ARG A 334 16.04 -7.69 -2.28
CA ARG A 334 16.93 -8.16 -3.36
C ARG A 334 16.42 -9.50 -3.85
N ILE A 335 16.40 -9.69 -5.17
CA ILE A 335 16.04 -10.96 -5.77
C ILE A 335 17.17 -11.44 -6.67
N ASP A 336 17.68 -12.62 -6.36
CA ASP A 336 18.71 -13.30 -7.14
C ASP A 336 18.06 -14.43 -7.93
N TYR A 337 18.34 -14.49 -9.23
CA TYR A 337 17.88 -15.52 -10.14
C TYR A 337 19.08 -16.22 -10.76
N GLY A 338 19.20 -17.53 -10.55
CA GLY A 338 20.13 -18.37 -11.30
C GLY A 338 19.68 -18.52 -12.76
N PRO A 339 20.43 -19.26 -13.59
CA PRO A 339 20.00 -19.61 -14.94
C PRO A 339 18.62 -20.26 -14.90
N LYS A 340 17.69 -19.81 -15.75
CA LYS A 340 16.29 -20.27 -15.74
C LYS A 340 15.58 -20.08 -14.39
N GLY A 341 16.07 -19.21 -13.51
CA GLY A 341 15.50 -18.94 -12.19
C GLY A 341 14.11 -18.30 -12.28
N LEU A 342 13.19 -18.68 -11.39
CA LEU A 342 11.81 -18.23 -11.38
C LEU A 342 11.41 -17.79 -9.97
N ASN A 343 10.94 -16.57 -9.82
CA ASN A 343 10.01 -16.22 -8.74
C ASN A 343 8.60 -16.54 -9.26
N PRO A 344 7.95 -17.62 -8.77
CA PRO A 344 6.76 -18.19 -9.39
C PRO A 344 5.56 -17.23 -9.29
N PRO A 345 4.45 -17.51 -9.99
CA PRO A 345 3.20 -16.77 -9.80
C PRO A 345 2.86 -16.61 -8.32
N HIS A 346 2.76 -15.36 -7.88
CA HIS A 346 2.44 -14.97 -6.51
C HIS A 346 1.68 -13.64 -6.48
N THR A 347 1.18 -13.27 -5.31
CA THR A 347 0.54 -11.98 -5.07
C THR A 347 0.96 -11.41 -3.70
N HIS A 348 0.84 -10.09 -3.57
CA HIS A 348 1.03 -9.34 -2.33
C HIS A 348 -0.31 -8.69 -1.95
N PRO A 349 -1.02 -9.20 -0.93
CA PRO A 349 -2.36 -8.72 -0.57
C PRO A 349 -2.36 -7.33 0.09
N ARG A 350 -1.19 -6.75 0.40
CA ARG A 350 -1.07 -5.44 1.06
C ARG A 350 -0.11 -4.49 0.37
N ALA A 351 0.38 -4.81 -0.83
CA ALA A 351 1.37 -3.97 -1.48
C ALA A 351 1.40 -4.07 -3.00
N THR A 352 1.63 -2.92 -3.62
CA THR A 352 2.23 -2.82 -4.96
C THR A 352 3.72 -3.12 -4.86
N GLU A 353 4.29 -3.85 -5.83
CA GLU A 353 5.73 -4.03 -6.00
C GLU A 353 6.25 -3.17 -7.16
N ILE A 354 7.34 -2.43 -6.97
CA ILE A 354 8.12 -1.79 -8.04
C ILE A 354 9.53 -2.37 -8.05
N LEU A 355 10.03 -2.77 -9.21
CA LEU A 355 11.29 -3.48 -9.34
C LEU A 355 12.16 -2.90 -10.46
N THR A 356 13.48 -2.84 -10.22
CA THR A 356 14.50 -2.57 -11.24
C THR A 356 15.48 -3.74 -11.37
N VAL A 357 15.85 -4.08 -12.61
CA VAL A 357 16.93 -5.04 -12.86
C VAL A 357 18.28 -4.33 -12.69
N ILE A 358 19.20 -4.89 -11.89
CA ILE A 358 20.55 -4.33 -11.70
C ILE A 358 21.63 -5.13 -12.45
N GLU A 359 21.33 -6.39 -12.78
CA GLU A 359 22.20 -7.28 -13.58
C GLU A 359 21.34 -8.27 -14.39
N GLY A 360 21.72 -8.56 -15.62
CA GLY A 360 21.04 -9.57 -16.46
C GLY A 360 19.77 -9.08 -17.15
N GLN A 361 18.83 -10.01 -17.36
CA GLN A 361 17.54 -9.77 -18.02
C GLN A 361 16.44 -10.59 -17.35
N LEU A 362 15.23 -10.04 -17.27
CA LEU A 362 14.13 -10.63 -16.53
C LEU A 362 12.83 -10.52 -17.33
N LEU A 363 12.20 -11.64 -17.64
CA LEU A 363 10.83 -11.68 -18.12
C LEU A 363 9.90 -11.52 -16.94
N VAL A 364 9.08 -10.47 -16.95
CA VAL A 364 8.10 -10.21 -15.88
C VAL A 364 6.69 -10.20 -16.45
N GLY A 365 5.70 -10.42 -15.59
CA GLY A 365 4.32 -10.14 -15.97
C GLY A 365 3.32 -10.29 -14.84
N PHE A 366 2.14 -9.70 -15.02
CA PHE A 366 0.99 -9.83 -14.12
C PHE A 366 -0.31 -10.06 -14.89
N VAL A 367 -1.31 -10.61 -14.21
CA VAL A 367 -2.62 -10.94 -14.77
C VAL A 367 -3.72 -10.08 -14.14
N THR A 368 -4.69 -9.62 -14.93
CA THR A 368 -5.86 -8.87 -14.45
C THR A 368 -6.83 -9.73 -13.61
N SER A 369 -7.81 -9.07 -12.97
CA SER A 369 -8.81 -9.70 -12.09
C SER A 369 -10.16 -9.88 -12.79
N ASN A 370 -10.35 -11.01 -13.49
CA ASN A 370 -11.60 -11.43 -14.14
C ASN A 370 -12.37 -10.27 -14.79
N THR A 371 -11.74 -9.58 -15.75
CA THR A 371 -12.37 -8.47 -16.47
C THR A 371 -13.39 -8.99 -17.50
N ASP A 372 -14.30 -8.13 -17.97
CA ASP A 372 -15.34 -8.49 -18.95
C ASP A 372 -14.79 -9.12 -20.25
N ASP A 373 -13.53 -8.85 -20.59
CA ASP A 373 -12.80 -9.40 -21.74
C ASP A 373 -11.90 -10.61 -21.40
N GLY A 374 -12.00 -11.13 -20.17
CA GLY A 374 -11.21 -12.24 -19.63
C GLY A 374 -9.89 -11.82 -18.99
N ASN A 375 -9.20 -12.77 -18.35
CA ASN A 375 -7.92 -12.52 -17.68
C ASN A 375 -6.83 -12.15 -18.70
N ARG A 376 -6.26 -10.94 -18.60
CA ARG A 376 -5.24 -10.43 -19.52
C ARG A 376 -3.85 -10.47 -18.89
N LEU A 377 -2.88 -11.03 -19.61
CA LEU A 377 -1.47 -11.02 -19.22
C LEU A 377 -0.78 -9.77 -19.77
N PHE A 378 -0.21 -8.98 -18.87
CA PHE A 378 0.76 -7.94 -19.19
C PHE A 378 2.16 -8.48 -18.93
N THR A 379 3.02 -8.51 -19.96
CA THR A 379 4.38 -9.07 -19.84
C THR A 379 5.42 -8.22 -20.56
N LYS A 380 6.64 -8.20 -20.03
CA LYS A 380 7.75 -7.43 -20.59
C LYS A 380 9.09 -8.11 -20.30
N MET A 381 10.01 -8.05 -21.26
CA MET A 381 11.42 -8.37 -21.03
C MET A 381 12.15 -7.12 -20.52
N LEU A 382 12.65 -7.19 -19.30
CA LEU A 382 13.43 -6.14 -18.66
C LEU A 382 14.92 -6.40 -18.87
N LYS A 383 15.68 -5.34 -19.11
CA LYS A 383 17.15 -5.32 -19.08
C LYS A 383 17.63 -4.53 -17.87
N LYS A 384 18.93 -4.59 -17.56
CA LYS A 384 19.54 -3.71 -16.55
C LYS A 384 19.05 -2.26 -16.69
N GLY A 385 18.56 -1.69 -15.59
CA GLY A 385 18.01 -0.33 -15.51
C GLY A 385 16.58 -0.14 -15.98
N ASP A 386 15.94 -1.18 -16.49
CA ASP A 386 14.50 -1.17 -16.75
C ASP A 386 13.74 -1.37 -15.43
N VAL A 387 12.64 -0.64 -15.28
CA VAL A 387 11.73 -0.66 -14.13
C VAL A 387 10.37 -1.17 -14.55
N PHE A 388 9.75 -1.98 -13.70
CA PHE A 388 8.38 -2.44 -13.89
C PHE A 388 7.62 -2.42 -12.57
N VAL A 389 6.31 -2.12 -12.63
CA VAL A 389 5.44 -2.09 -11.45
C VAL A 389 4.33 -3.15 -11.56
N PHE A 390 4.08 -3.83 -10.44
CA PHE A 390 3.06 -4.85 -10.25
C PHE A 390 1.99 -4.32 -9.29
N PRO A 391 0.74 -4.10 -9.74
CA PRO A 391 -0.32 -3.60 -8.88
C PRO A 391 -0.63 -4.55 -7.73
N GLU A 392 -1.03 -3.97 -6.60
CA GLU A 392 -1.45 -4.69 -5.40
C GLU A 392 -2.48 -5.79 -5.65
N GLY A 393 -2.28 -6.94 -5.01
CA GLY A 393 -3.20 -8.07 -5.06
C GLY A 393 -3.25 -8.84 -6.39
N LEU A 394 -2.63 -8.37 -7.47
CA LEU A 394 -2.60 -9.08 -8.75
C LEU A 394 -1.55 -10.19 -8.79
N ILE A 395 -1.90 -11.31 -9.44
CA ILE A 395 -0.98 -12.44 -9.65
C ILE A 395 0.10 -12.01 -10.64
N HIS A 396 1.36 -12.13 -10.24
CA HIS A 396 2.51 -11.78 -11.06
C HIS A 396 3.70 -12.73 -10.84
N PHE A 397 4.68 -12.67 -11.75
CA PHE A 397 5.86 -13.52 -11.72
C PHE A 397 7.08 -12.76 -12.27
N GLN A 398 8.27 -13.27 -11.93
CA GLN A 398 9.52 -12.85 -12.55
C GLN A 398 10.38 -14.07 -12.90
N PHE A 399 10.83 -14.15 -14.14
CA PHE A 399 11.54 -15.29 -14.69
C PHE A 399 12.81 -14.84 -15.39
N ASN A 400 13.95 -15.46 -15.07
CA ASN A 400 15.19 -15.29 -15.82
C ASN A 400 15.21 -16.29 -16.98
N PRO A 401 14.92 -15.88 -18.23
CA PRO A 401 14.95 -16.79 -19.37
C PRO A 401 16.38 -17.13 -19.83
N GLY A 402 17.39 -16.45 -19.30
CA GLY A 402 18.78 -16.56 -19.71
C GLY A 402 19.51 -17.76 -19.09
N TYR A 403 20.79 -17.88 -19.51
CA TYR A 403 21.73 -18.88 -19.02
C TYR A 403 22.77 -18.31 -18.04
N THR A 404 22.69 -17.02 -17.74
CA THR A 404 23.50 -16.32 -16.74
C THR A 404 22.63 -15.89 -15.57
N ASN A 405 23.25 -15.53 -14.45
CA ASN A 405 22.52 -14.97 -13.31
C ASN A 405 21.88 -13.62 -13.67
N THR A 406 20.79 -13.30 -12.98
CA THR A 406 20.09 -12.02 -13.03
C THR A 406 19.82 -11.56 -11.61
N VAL A 407 19.96 -10.26 -11.36
CA VAL A 407 19.71 -9.67 -10.03
C VAL A 407 18.81 -8.45 -10.18
N ALA A 408 17.83 -8.35 -9.29
CA ALA A 408 16.91 -7.23 -9.23
C ALA A 408 16.79 -6.67 -7.80
N ILE A 409 16.45 -5.39 -7.71
CA ILE A 409 16.06 -4.72 -6.46
C ILE A 409 14.60 -4.31 -6.61
N GLY A 410 13.78 -4.73 -5.66
CA GLY A 410 12.37 -4.38 -5.57
C GLY A 410 12.07 -3.59 -4.31
N ALA A 411 10.96 -2.85 -4.33
CA ALA A 411 10.37 -2.23 -3.16
C ALA A 411 8.86 -2.44 -3.17
N LEU A 412 8.27 -2.52 -1.98
CA LEU A 412 6.84 -2.80 -1.81
C LEU A 412 6.20 -1.72 -0.94
N SER A 413 4.99 -1.29 -1.31
CA SER A 413 4.23 -0.21 -0.64
C SER A 413 3.64 -0.62 0.72
N SER A 414 4.32 -1.52 1.43
CA SER A 414 3.99 -1.94 2.79
C SER A 414 5.24 -2.43 3.50
N GLN A 415 5.31 -2.16 4.81
CA GLN A 415 6.34 -2.70 5.70
C GLN A 415 6.24 -4.22 5.90
N ASN A 416 5.08 -4.80 5.58
CA ASN A 416 4.85 -6.23 5.52
C ASN A 416 3.85 -6.53 4.39
N PRO A 417 4.32 -6.70 3.14
CA PRO A 417 3.44 -6.86 1.98
C PRO A 417 2.58 -8.12 2.04
N GLY A 418 3.04 -9.15 2.77
CA GLY A 418 2.50 -10.51 2.69
C GLY A 418 2.81 -11.12 1.32
N THR A 419 3.02 -12.42 1.23
CA THR A 419 3.27 -13.08 -0.06
C THR A 419 2.42 -14.33 -0.13
N ILE A 420 1.71 -14.53 -1.23
CA ILE A 420 0.95 -15.76 -1.48
C ILE A 420 1.52 -16.40 -2.73
N THR A 421 2.36 -17.43 -2.58
CA THR A 421 2.83 -18.22 -3.72
C THR A 421 1.71 -19.13 -4.19
N ILE A 422 1.20 -18.95 -5.41
CA ILE A 422 -0.07 -19.56 -5.84
C ILE A 422 -0.05 -21.08 -5.75
N ALA A 423 0.98 -21.73 -6.31
CA ALA A 423 1.07 -23.19 -6.28
C ALA A 423 1.17 -23.74 -4.85
N ASN A 424 2.00 -23.12 -4.00
CA ASN A 424 2.13 -23.54 -2.59
C ASN A 424 0.85 -23.30 -1.78
N ALA A 425 0.16 -22.17 -1.98
CA ALA A 425 -1.06 -21.87 -1.25
C ALA A 425 -2.22 -22.81 -1.64
N VAL A 426 -2.29 -23.23 -2.91
CA VAL A 426 -3.36 -24.12 -3.39
C VAL A 426 -3.04 -25.60 -3.15
N PHE A 427 -1.82 -26.04 -3.46
CA PHE A 427 -1.43 -27.46 -3.43
C PHE A 427 -0.56 -27.85 -2.23
N GLY A 428 0.01 -26.88 -1.51
CA GLY A 428 0.90 -27.09 -0.36
C GLY A 428 0.35 -26.57 0.97
N SER A 429 -0.93 -26.19 1.05
CA SER A 429 -1.53 -25.70 2.28
C SER A 429 -1.57 -26.78 3.36
N LYS A 430 -1.60 -26.37 4.63
CA LYS A 430 -1.72 -27.27 5.79
C LYS A 430 -2.91 -26.88 6.66
N PRO A 431 -3.88 -27.78 6.89
CA PRO A 431 -4.11 -29.03 6.15
C PRO A 431 -4.31 -28.77 4.63
N PRO A 432 -4.18 -29.80 3.78
CA PRO A 432 -4.42 -29.64 2.34
C PRO A 432 -5.87 -29.25 2.07
N ILE A 433 -6.09 -28.41 1.05
CA ILE A 433 -7.43 -28.22 0.49
C ILE A 433 -7.92 -29.57 -0.04
N SER A 434 -9.22 -29.88 0.18
CA SER A 434 -9.84 -31.12 -0.27
C SER A 434 -9.64 -31.34 -1.78
N ASP A 435 -9.31 -32.59 -2.13
CA ASP A 435 -9.21 -33.07 -3.50
C ASP A 435 -10.52 -32.87 -4.30
N ASP A 436 -11.70 -33.00 -3.67
CA ASP A 436 -13.00 -32.68 -4.28
C ASP A 436 -13.06 -31.22 -4.76
N VAL A 437 -12.57 -30.29 -3.93
CA VAL A 437 -12.56 -28.85 -4.23
C VAL A 437 -11.60 -28.57 -5.37
N LEU A 438 -10.36 -29.07 -5.28
CA LEU A 438 -9.35 -28.77 -6.30
C LEU A 438 -9.61 -29.50 -7.62
N ALA A 439 -10.09 -30.75 -7.61
CA ALA A 439 -10.40 -31.50 -8.82
C ALA A 439 -11.45 -30.77 -9.65
N LYS A 440 -12.49 -30.26 -8.97
CA LYS A 440 -13.53 -29.46 -9.60
C LYS A 440 -13.04 -28.06 -9.99
N ALA A 441 -12.19 -27.40 -9.20
CA ALA A 441 -11.64 -26.09 -9.54
C ALA A 441 -10.75 -26.14 -10.80
N PHE A 442 -9.92 -27.17 -10.91
CA PHE A 442 -8.97 -27.36 -12.01
C PHE A 442 -9.55 -28.17 -13.19
N GLN A 443 -10.76 -28.70 -13.04
CA GLN A 443 -11.43 -29.53 -14.06
C GLN A 443 -10.65 -30.81 -14.40
N VAL A 444 -10.06 -31.43 -13.38
CA VAL A 444 -9.25 -32.65 -13.48
C VAL A 444 -9.77 -33.71 -12.52
N ASP A 445 -9.25 -34.94 -12.59
CA ASP A 445 -9.60 -35.98 -11.63
C ASP A 445 -8.82 -35.85 -10.30
N LYS A 446 -9.33 -36.50 -9.25
CA LYS A 446 -8.73 -36.47 -7.91
C LYS A 446 -7.30 -37.02 -7.88
N LYS A 447 -6.96 -38.05 -8.66
CA LYS A 447 -5.60 -38.60 -8.67
C LYS A 447 -4.60 -37.60 -9.23
N THR A 448 -5.01 -36.82 -10.22
CA THR A 448 -4.21 -35.69 -10.71
C THR A 448 -3.96 -34.68 -9.59
N ILE A 449 -4.97 -34.34 -8.78
CA ILE A 449 -4.81 -33.43 -7.64
C ILE A 449 -3.88 -34.01 -6.59
N ASP A 450 -4.07 -35.27 -6.20
CA ASP A 450 -3.21 -35.95 -5.22
C ASP A 450 -1.75 -35.93 -5.70
N TRP A 451 -1.54 -36.16 -7.00
CA TRP A 451 -0.23 -36.08 -7.64
C TRP A 451 0.35 -34.66 -7.63
N LEU A 452 -0.45 -33.62 -7.91
CA LEU A 452 -0.01 -32.22 -7.81
C LEU A 452 0.36 -31.87 -6.36
N GLN A 453 -0.50 -32.20 -5.38
CA GLN A 453 -0.24 -31.95 -3.95
C GLN A 453 1.01 -32.67 -3.43
N ALA A 454 1.33 -33.84 -3.99
CA ALA A 454 2.55 -34.57 -3.63
C ALA A 454 3.84 -33.79 -3.97
N HIS A 455 3.85 -32.95 -5.01
CA HIS A 455 5.01 -32.11 -5.36
C HIS A 455 5.31 -31.02 -4.32
N PHE A 456 4.32 -30.65 -3.51
CA PHE A 456 4.38 -29.59 -2.51
C PHE A 456 4.36 -30.11 -1.07
N SER A 457 4.17 -31.42 -0.88
CA SER A 457 4.18 -32.06 0.42
C SER A 457 5.61 -32.29 0.92
N ILE A 458 5.89 -31.91 2.18
CA ILE A 458 7.20 -32.05 2.85
C ILE A 458 7.66 -33.51 2.96
N CYS A 459 6.76 -34.48 2.77
CA CYS A 459 7.02 -35.90 3.03
C CYS A 459 8.10 -36.54 2.14
N ILE A 460 8.48 -35.93 1.01
CA ILE A 460 9.46 -36.52 0.07
C ILE A 460 10.93 -36.32 0.52
N LEU A 461 11.21 -35.50 1.55
CA LEU A 461 12.58 -35.26 2.04
C LEU A 461 13.02 -36.14 3.22
N LEU A 462 12.18 -37.05 3.73
CA LEU A 462 12.54 -37.97 4.81
C LEU A 462 12.93 -39.39 4.36
N LEU A 463 13.06 -39.63 3.04
CA LEU A 463 13.58 -40.90 2.49
C LEU A 463 14.96 -40.73 1.83
N GLN A 464 15.85 -39.95 2.45
CA GLN A 464 17.30 -40.11 2.29
C GLN A 464 17.90 -40.54 3.65
N PRO A 465 18.81 -41.53 3.68
CA PRO A 465 19.24 -42.15 4.92
C PRO A 465 20.16 -41.21 5.70
N PHE A 466 19.64 -40.60 6.77
CA PHE A 466 20.49 -40.00 7.79
C PHE A 466 21.03 -41.10 8.70
N VAL A 467 22.29 -41.45 8.44
CA VAL A 467 23.16 -42.13 9.39
C VAL A 467 23.61 -41.12 10.45
N SER A 468 23.54 -41.58 11.70
CA SER A 468 24.18 -41.08 12.93
C SER A 468 23.53 -39.95 13.75
N GLN A 469 23.03 -40.43 14.90
CA GLN A 469 23.30 -39.97 16.28
C GLN A 469 22.83 -38.56 16.69
N HIS A 470 21.75 -38.48 17.48
CA HIS A 470 21.89 -38.55 18.94
C HIS A 470 20.55 -38.73 19.68
N GLN A 471 20.66 -39.50 20.76
CA GLN A 471 19.73 -39.89 21.81
C GLN A 471 18.63 -38.90 22.21
N ALA A 472 17.44 -39.47 22.34
CA ALA A 472 16.31 -38.96 23.09
C ALA A 472 16.48 -39.19 24.60
N THR A 473 15.98 -38.26 25.41
CA THR A 473 15.41 -38.56 26.73
C THR A 473 14.03 -37.93 26.89
N SER A 474 13.07 -38.85 27.01
CA SER A 474 11.71 -38.79 27.52
C SER A 474 11.47 -37.82 28.69
N SER A 475 10.33 -37.11 28.70
CA SER A 475 9.21 -37.49 29.58
C SER A 475 7.94 -36.64 29.40
N THR A 476 6.85 -37.38 29.49
CA THR A 476 5.42 -37.06 29.52
C THR A 476 4.99 -36.24 30.74
N LEU A 477 3.95 -35.40 30.60
CA LEU A 477 2.68 -35.50 31.35
C LEU A 477 1.71 -34.35 31.01
N LYS A 478 0.42 -34.67 31.09
CA LYS A 478 -0.78 -33.88 30.75
C LYS A 478 -1.39 -33.21 32.01
N PRO A 479 -2.47 -32.41 31.90
CA PRO A 479 -2.77 -31.23 32.72
C PRO A 479 -3.60 -31.53 33.97
N THR A 480 -3.64 -30.59 34.92
CA THR A 480 -4.62 -30.55 36.01
C THR A 480 -5.11 -29.15 36.32
N ASP A 481 -6.42 -29.10 36.59
CA ASP A 481 -7.30 -27.99 36.96
C ASP A 481 -6.92 -27.24 38.25
N GLY A 482 -7.57 -26.09 38.48
CA GLY A 482 -7.68 -25.55 39.84
C GLY A 482 -8.16 -24.09 39.95
N CYS A 483 -9.48 -23.91 40.00
CA CYS A 483 -10.18 -22.70 40.49
C CYS A 483 -9.77 -22.32 41.93
N GLN A 484 -9.78 -21.03 42.27
CA GLN A 484 -10.76 -20.44 43.23
C GLN A 484 -10.51 -18.96 43.61
N ASN A 485 -11.63 -18.23 43.71
CA ASN A 485 -12.00 -17.08 44.55
C ASN A 485 -11.30 -15.73 44.27
N LEU A 486 -11.99 -14.67 43.80
CA LEU A 486 -13.21 -14.00 44.26
C LEU A 486 -13.08 -13.45 45.70
N LEU A 487 -13.01 -12.12 45.86
CA LEU A 487 -14.06 -11.26 46.46
C LEU A 487 -13.49 -9.93 47.04
N ILE A 488 -13.97 -8.79 46.49
CA ILE A 488 -14.40 -7.51 47.14
C ILE A 488 -13.39 -6.67 47.95
N THR A 489 -13.39 -5.33 48.06
CA THR A 489 -13.93 -4.12 47.39
C THR A 489 -13.43 -2.92 48.24
N LEU A 490 -13.27 -1.74 47.61
CA LEU A 490 -13.46 -0.38 48.16
C LEU A 490 -12.51 0.22 49.22
N LEU A 491 -11.94 1.38 48.84
CA LEU A 491 -11.86 2.70 49.51
C LEU A 491 -10.63 3.42 48.93
N ALA A 492 -10.59 4.71 48.59
CA ALA A 492 -11.54 5.79 48.45
C ALA A 492 -10.80 6.93 47.70
N LEU A 493 -11.59 7.86 47.15
CA LEU A 493 -11.21 9.15 46.59
C LEU A 493 -10.11 9.91 47.37
N ALA A 494 -9.20 10.58 46.65
CA ALA A 494 -9.16 12.04 46.55
C ALA A 494 -7.86 12.53 45.90
N ALA A 495 -7.95 13.21 44.75
CA ALA A 495 -7.20 14.44 44.42
C ALA A 495 -7.40 14.80 42.94
N SER A 496 -8.44 15.56 42.64
CA SER A 496 -8.49 16.37 41.41
C SER A 496 -9.27 17.64 41.73
N HIS A 497 -8.57 18.64 42.25
CA HIS A 497 -9.07 20.00 42.31
C HIS A 497 -8.26 20.86 41.35
N ALA A 498 -8.98 21.79 40.73
CA ALA A 498 -8.53 22.86 39.84
C ALA A 498 -8.30 22.45 38.38
N LEU A 499 -9.38 22.50 37.58
CA LEU A 499 -9.50 23.42 36.43
C LEU A 499 -10.88 23.25 35.76
N ALA A 500 -11.95 23.79 36.37
CA ALA A 500 -13.23 23.98 35.68
C ALA A 500 -14.11 24.96 36.48
N SER A 501 -13.90 26.27 36.31
CA SER A 501 -14.85 27.26 36.84
C SER A 501 -15.01 28.50 35.97
N ASP A 502 -14.53 28.48 34.72
CA ASP A 502 -14.67 29.61 33.81
C ASP A 502 -15.39 29.18 32.51
N PRO A 503 -16.65 29.58 32.30
CA PRO A 503 -17.42 29.20 31.10
C PRO A 503 -16.74 29.72 29.81
N THR A 504 -15.93 30.77 29.91
CA THR A 504 -15.13 31.30 28.79
C THR A 504 -14.01 30.36 28.37
N LYS A 505 -13.44 29.59 29.32
CA LYS A 505 -12.39 28.60 29.04
C LYS A 505 -12.95 27.32 28.43
N ILE A 506 -14.17 26.93 28.83
CA ILE A 506 -14.88 25.80 28.21
C ILE A 506 -15.24 26.14 26.75
N LEU A 507 -15.70 27.36 26.49
CA LEU A 507 -15.98 27.83 25.13
C LEU A 507 -14.69 27.95 24.30
N LEU A 508 -13.58 28.39 24.88
CA LEU A 508 -12.28 28.45 24.21
C LEU A 508 -11.72 27.05 23.90
N ILE A 509 -11.85 26.08 24.82
CA ILE A 509 -11.47 24.68 24.60
C ILE A 509 -12.36 24.05 23.53
N ALA A 510 -13.67 24.34 23.53
CA ALA A 510 -14.59 23.89 22.49
C ALA A 510 -14.28 24.53 21.11
N LEU A 511 -13.92 25.82 21.08
CA LEU A 511 -13.49 26.51 19.86
C LEU A 511 -12.11 26.04 19.38
N LEU A 512 -11.17 25.75 20.28
CA LEU A 512 -9.87 25.15 19.96
C LEU A 512 -10.00 23.71 19.46
N ALA A 513 -10.93 22.93 20.03
CA ALA A 513 -11.28 21.59 19.55
C ALA A 513 -12.01 21.63 18.18
N MET A 514 -12.75 22.69 17.87
CA MET A 514 -13.34 22.93 16.55
C MET A 514 -12.36 23.57 15.54
N ALA A 515 -11.30 24.23 16.01
CA ALA A 515 -10.27 24.88 15.19
C ALA A 515 -9.05 23.99 14.94
N SER A 516 -8.88 22.90 15.68
CA SER A 516 -7.98 21.81 15.33
C SER A 516 -8.60 21.01 14.18
N SER A 517 -8.44 21.54 12.97
CA SER A 517 -8.70 20.82 11.73
C SER A 517 -7.91 19.51 11.74
N LEU A 518 -8.63 18.41 11.96
CA LEU A 518 -8.16 17.06 11.74
C LEU A 518 -7.87 16.92 10.25
N ALA A 519 -6.63 17.16 9.85
CA ALA A 519 -6.17 16.83 8.51
C ALA A 519 -5.90 15.32 8.49
N MET A 520 -6.88 14.54 8.05
CA MET A 520 -6.72 13.13 7.72
C MET A 520 -6.67 12.97 6.21
N ALA A 521 -5.73 12.13 5.76
CA ALA A 521 -5.69 11.61 4.40
C ALA A 521 -6.50 10.32 4.33
N SER A 522 -7.82 10.42 4.44
CA SER A 522 -8.71 9.60 3.62
C SER A 522 -8.97 10.39 2.33
N ASP A 523 -9.66 9.81 1.34
CA ASP A 523 -10.42 10.67 0.43
C ASP A 523 -11.18 11.67 1.32
N PRO A 524 -11.08 13.00 1.10
CA PRO A 524 -11.81 13.97 1.93
C PRO A 524 -13.25 13.47 2.02
N SER A 525 -13.84 13.48 3.23
CA SER A 525 -15.25 13.08 3.40
C SER A 525 -16.05 13.65 2.22
N PRO A 526 -16.74 12.79 1.45
CA PRO A 526 -17.32 13.25 0.20
C PRO A 526 -18.20 14.47 0.51
N LEU A 527 -18.00 15.56 -0.23
CA LEU A 527 -18.74 16.83 -0.01
C LEU A 527 -20.26 16.68 -0.18
N GLN A 528 -20.69 15.51 -0.65
CA GLN A 528 -22.05 15.13 -0.97
C GLN A 528 -22.32 13.74 -0.39
N ASP A 529 -23.57 13.49 0.00
CA ASP A 529 -23.98 12.24 0.66
C ASP A 529 -23.76 11.00 -0.23
N PHE A 530 -23.80 11.18 -1.55
CA PHE A 530 -23.62 10.11 -2.54
C PHE A 530 -23.01 10.65 -3.84
N CYS A 531 -22.36 9.76 -4.59
CA CYS A 531 -21.94 10.00 -5.97
C CYS A 531 -22.48 8.86 -6.84
N VAL A 532 -23.71 8.95 -7.35
CA VAL A 532 -24.26 7.93 -8.25
C VAL A 532 -23.45 7.88 -9.54
N ALA A 533 -22.98 6.69 -9.93
CA ALA A 533 -22.22 6.52 -11.17
C ALA A 533 -23.10 6.83 -12.40
N ASP A 534 -22.70 7.83 -13.19
CA ASP A 534 -23.31 8.15 -14.46
C ASP A 534 -22.69 7.29 -15.59
N LYS A 535 -23.48 6.36 -16.11
CA LYS A 535 -23.10 5.47 -17.23
C LYS A 535 -23.53 6.00 -18.59
N ASP A 536 -24.42 6.99 -18.62
CA ASP A 536 -25.12 7.48 -19.81
C ASP A 536 -24.46 8.74 -20.40
N SER A 537 -23.62 9.43 -19.62
CA SER A 537 -22.80 10.59 -20.03
C SER A 537 -21.74 10.33 -21.12
N LYS A 538 -21.93 9.30 -21.96
CA LYS A 538 -21.11 9.07 -23.16
C LYS A 538 -21.50 10.06 -24.27
N GLY A 539 -21.00 11.30 -24.20
CA GLY A 539 -20.73 12.07 -25.43
C GLY A 539 -21.18 13.53 -25.51
N ASP A 540 -22.07 14.04 -24.64
CA ASP A 540 -22.63 15.40 -24.84
C ASP A 540 -21.96 16.52 -24.02
N PHE A 541 -20.99 16.19 -23.17
CA PHE A 541 -20.08 17.16 -22.56
C PHE A 541 -18.65 16.87 -23.01
N PRO A 542 -17.81 17.88 -23.26
CA PRO A 542 -16.41 17.64 -23.62
C PRO A 542 -15.73 16.86 -22.50
N VAL A 543 -15.44 15.58 -22.80
CA VAL A 543 -14.80 14.56 -21.93
C VAL A 543 -13.48 15.06 -21.33
N ALA A 544 -12.94 16.16 -21.82
CA ALA A 544 -11.81 16.87 -21.25
C ALA A 544 -12.05 17.45 -19.83
N SER A 545 -13.30 17.59 -19.36
CA SER A 545 -13.61 18.29 -18.09
C SER A 545 -14.30 17.44 -17.01
N ALA A 546 -14.68 16.18 -17.29
CA ALA A 546 -15.37 15.34 -16.30
C ALA A 546 -14.37 14.71 -15.31
N VAL A 547 -14.58 14.93 -14.01
CA VAL A 547 -13.79 14.30 -12.94
C VAL A 547 -14.39 12.92 -12.66
N LEU A 548 -13.60 11.87 -12.91
CA LEU A 548 -13.93 10.52 -12.46
C LEU A 548 -13.61 10.37 -10.97
N VAL A 549 -14.58 9.92 -10.19
CA VAL A 549 -14.43 9.50 -8.79
C VAL A 549 -14.62 7.99 -8.75
N ASN A 550 -13.60 7.25 -8.31
CA ASN A 550 -13.59 5.77 -8.32
C ASN A 550 -13.94 5.13 -9.69
N GLY A 551 -13.55 5.80 -10.78
CA GLY A 551 -13.72 5.32 -12.15
C GLY A 551 -15.02 5.76 -12.83
N PHE A 552 -15.92 6.46 -12.15
CA PHE A 552 -17.19 6.95 -12.71
C PHE A 552 -17.36 8.46 -12.54
N VAL A 553 -18.11 9.10 -13.45
CA VAL A 553 -18.57 10.48 -13.25
C VAL A 553 -19.74 10.45 -12.27
N CYS A 554 -19.84 11.44 -11.37
CA CYS A 554 -21.02 11.57 -10.51
C CYS A 554 -22.18 12.19 -11.30
N LYS A 555 -23.34 11.51 -11.29
CA LYS A 555 -24.61 12.07 -11.77
C LYS A 555 -24.97 13.31 -10.94
N ASP A 556 -25.52 14.35 -11.58
CA ASP A 556 -26.04 15.52 -10.87
C ASP A 556 -27.10 15.07 -9.85
N PRO A 557 -26.95 15.40 -8.54
CA PRO A 557 -27.91 15.03 -7.51
C PRO A 557 -29.37 15.38 -7.82
N LYS A 558 -29.63 16.40 -8.64
CA LYS A 558 -30.99 16.78 -9.08
C LYS A 558 -31.67 15.74 -9.96
N HIS A 559 -30.90 14.89 -10.63
CA HIS A 559 -31.40 13.83 -11.51
C HIS A 559 -31.31 12.44 -10.87
N VAL A 560 -30.85 12.36 -9.63
CA VAL A 560 -30.78 11.10 -8.87
C VAL A 560 -32.17 10.73 -8.35
N THR A 561 -32.51 9.46 -8.46
CA THR A 561 -33.80 8.89 -8.07
C THR A 561 -33.62 7.65 -7.20
N ALA A 562 -34.69 7.17 -6.57
CA ALA A 562 -34.65 5.92 -5.79
C ALA A 562 -34.19 4.71 -6.61
N GLU A 563 -34.48 4.69 -7.93
CA GLU A 563 -34.07 3.62 -8.83
C GLU A 563 -32.55 3.52 -9.00
N ASP A 564 -31.81 4.62 -8.78
CA ASP A 564 -30.35 4.59 -8.82
C ASP A 564 -29.75 3.80 -7.62
N PHE A 565 -30.53 3.58 -6.56
CA PHE A 565 -30.16 2.85 -5.34
C PHE A 565 -30.90 1.52 -5.15
N PHE A 566 -31.68 1.09 -6.14
CA PHE A 566 -32.48 -0.12 -6.08
C PHE A 566 -31.97 -1.19 -7.04
N PHE A 567 -31.88 -2.43 -6.57
CA PHE A 567 -31.60 -3.59 -7.41
C PHE A 567 -32.65 -4.69 -7.16
N MET A 568 -33.29 -5.14 -8.23
CA MET A 568 -34.19 -6.30 -8.23
C MET A 568 -33.50 -7.49 -8.89
N GLY A 569 -33.64 -8.70 -8.30
CA GLY A 569 -33.19 -9.93 -8.95
C GLY A 569 -32.39 -10.89 -8.06
N LEU A 570 -31.95 -10.47 -6.86
CA LEU A 570 -31.30 -11.38 -5.90
C LEU A 570 -32.25 -12.46 -5.37
N ASP A 571 -33.56 -12.35 -5.58
CA ASP A 571 -34.55 -13.39 -5.29
C ASP A 571 -34.47 -14.57 -6.29
N LYS A 572 -33.96 -14.34 -7.50
CA LYS A 572 -33.87 -15.34 -8.56
C LYS A 572 -32.63 -16.22 -8.38
N ALA A 573 -32.82 -17.53 -8.45
CA ALA A 573 -31.72 -18.47 -8.40
C ALA A 573 -30.86 -18.40 -9.66
N GLY A 574 -29.54 -18.34 -9.49
CA GLY A 574 -28.58 -18.43 -10.59
C GLY A 574 -28.54 -19.81 -11.25
N ASN A 575 -28.10 -19.87 -12.51
CA ASN A 575 -28.00 -21.13 -13.26
C ASN A 575 -26.76 -21.94 -12.84
N THR A 576 -26.99 -22.99 -12.05
CA THR A 576 -25.94 -23.93 -11.57
C THR A 576 -25.70 -25.11 -12.52
N GLY A 577 -26.22 -25.10 -13.75
CA GLY A 577 -26.01 -26.16 -14.74
C GLY A 577 -24.62 -26.16 -15.42
N ASN A 578 -23.73 -25.25 -15.00
CA ASN A 578 -22.36 -25.16 -15.50
C ASN A 578 -21.42 -26.18 -14.80
N LYS A 579 -20.19 -26.34 -15.32
CA LYS A 579 -19.22 -27.34 -14.79
C LYS A 579 -18.81 -27.10 -13.33
N LEU A 580 -18.84 -25.86 -12.87
CA LEU A 580 -18.57 -25.53 -11.46
C LEU A 580 -19.78 -25.83 -10.57
N GLY A 581 -20.98 -25.94 -11.13
CA GLY A 581 -22.19 -26.23 -10.38
C GLY A 581 -22.61 -25.09 -9.44
N SER A 582 -22.13 -23.88 -9.68
CA SER A 582 -22.41 -22.70 -8.86
C SER A 582 -22.59 -21.46 -9.75
N MET A 583 -23.26 -20.44 -9.23
CA MET A 583 -23.41 -19.14 -9.89
C MET A 583 -23.38 -18.02 -8.85
N VAL A 584 -22.52 -17.03 -9.07
CA VAL A 584 -22.42 -15.81 -8.26
C VAL A 584 -23.16 -14.70 -9.00
N THR A 585 -24.22 -14.18 -8.39
CA THR A 585 -24.97 -13.01 -8.86
C THR A 585 -24.51 -11.80 -8.06
N ALA A 586 -23.71 -10.94 -8.68
CA ALA A 586 -23.12 -9.79 -7.99
C ALA A 586 -23.98 -8.52 -8.11
N VAL A 587 -24.03 -7.76 -7.01
CA VAL A 587 -24.60 -6.40 -6.93
C VAL A 587 -23.47 -5.47 -6.49
N ASN A 588 -22.65 -5.11 -7.47
CA ASN A 588 -21.54 -4.17 -7.35
C ASN A 588 -21.87 -2.88 -8.10
N VAL A 589 -20.96 -1.90 -8.10
CA VAL A 589 -21.17 -0.59 -8.77
C VAL A 589 -21.53 -0.71 -10.28
N ASN A 590 -21.13 -1.79 -10.94
CA ASN A 590 -21.48 -2.03 -12.34
C ASN A 590 -22.93 -2.46 -12.53
N LYS A 591 -23.61 -2.98 -11.50
CA LYS A 591 -25.03 -3.37 -11.53
C LYS A 591 -25.92 -2.40 -10.75
N LEU A 592 -25.41 -1.78 -9.69
CA LEU A 592 -26.11 -0.81 -8.85
C LEU A 592 -25.28 0.47 -8.74
N VAL A 593 -25.62 1.47 -9.56
CA VAL A 593 -24.83 2.71 -9.72
C VAL A 593 -24.74 3.55 -8.45
N GLY A 594 -25.73 3.46 -7.56
CA GLY A 594 -25.74 4.12 -6.27
C GLY A 594 -24.69 3.62 -5.27
N LEU A 595 -24.04 2.48 -5.53
CA LEU A 595 -22.93 1.98 -4.70
C LEU A 595 -21.62 2.75 -4.91
N ASN A 596 -21.53 3.59 -5.93
CA ASN A 596 -20.30 4.31 -6.20
C ASN A 596 -19.94 5.23 -5.02
N THR A 597 -18.66 5.17 -4.63
CA THR A 597 -18.06 5.79 -3.43
C THR A 597 -18.53 5.30 -2.07
N LEU A 598 -19.41 4.28 -2.00
CA LEU A 598 -19.94 3.77 -0.72
C LEU A 598 -19.15 2.60 -0.13
N GLY A 599 -18.18 2.04 -0.86
CA GLY A 599 -17.28 1.04 -0.32
C GLY A 599 -17.94 -0.30 0.06
N ILE A 600 -19.12 -0.62 -0.48
CA ILE A 600 -19.81 -1.89 -0.21
C ILE A 600 -20.43 -2.51 -1.46
N SER A 601 -20.51 -3.84 -1.50
CA SER A 601 -21.28 -4.59 -2.49
C SER A 601 -21.86 -5.87 -1.88
N MET A 602 -22.76 -6.53 -2.62
CA MET A 602 -23.43 -7.75 -2.17
C MET A 602 -23.39 -8.81 -3.27
N VAL A 603 -23.42 -10.08 -2.89
CA VAL A 603 -23.55 -11.23 -3.81
C VAL A 603 -24.61 -12.20 -3.29
N ARG A 604 -25.36 -12.82 -4.19
CA ARG A 604 -26.02 -14.09 -3.94
C ARG A 604 -25.23 -15.18 -4.64
N ILE A 605 -25.05 -16.31 -3.97
CA ILE A 605 -24.37 -17.46 -4.53
C ILE A 605 -25.28 -18.67 -4.42
N ASP A 606 -25.64 -19.23 -5.57
CA ASP A 606 -26.41 -20.46 -5.69
C ASP A 606 -25.46 -21.62 -6.01
N TYR A 607 -25.59 -22.72 -5.27
CA TYR A 607 -24.81 -23.94 -5.44
C TYR A 607 -25.75 -25.10 -5.70
N GLY A 608 -25.60 -25.76 -6.86
CA GLY A 608 -26.21 -27.05 -7.11
C GLY A 608 -25.54 -28.16 -6.28
N PRO A 609 -25.99 -29.42 -6.41
CA PRO A 609 -25.31 -30.56 -5.81
C PRO A 609 -23.84 -30.60 -6.22
N LYS A 610 -22.94 -30.76 -5.24
CA LYS A 610 -21.48 -30.69 -5.47
C LYS A 610 -21.00 -29.35 -6.07
N GLY A 611 -21.78 -28.29 -6.00
CA GLY A 611 -21.43 -26.97 -6.55
C GLY A 611 -20.22 -26.34 -5.86
N LEU A 612 -19.37 -25.66 -6.62
CA LEU A 612 -18.13 -25.05 -6.15
C LEU A 612 -18.02 -23.62 -6.65
N ASN A 613 -17.84 -22.66 -5.75
CA ASN A 613 -17.17 -21.41 -6.07
C ASN A 613 -15.66 -21.63 -5.85
N PRO A 614 -14.85 -21.72 -6.93
CA PRO A 614 -13.47 -22.23 -6.87
C PRO A 614 -12.55 -21.33 -6.05
N PRO A 615 -11.32 -21.77 -5.71
CA PRO A 615 -10.33 -20.91 -5.11
C PRO A 615 -10.19 -19.58 -5.85
N HIS A 616 -10.47 -18.48 -5.16
CA HIS A 616 -10.40 -17.12 -5.68
C HIS A 616 -9.96 -16.14 -4.59
N THR A 617 -9.71 -14.89 -4.99
CA THR A 617 -9.39 -13.80 -4.07
C THR A 617 -10.07 -12.50 -4.52
N HIS A 618 -10.29 -11.60 -3.56
CA HIS A 618 -10.77 -10.24 -3.78
C HIS A 618 -9.66 -9.25 -3.38
N PRO A 619 -8.96 -8.64 -4.35
CA PRO A 619 -7.84 -7.74 -4.07
C PRO A 619 -8.21 -6.46 -3.30
N ARG A 620 -9.50 -6.11 -3.24
CA ARG A 620 -9.97 -4.84 -2.67
C ARG A 620 -11.06 -5.02 -1.59
N ALA A 621 -11.33 -6.25 -1.15
CA ALA A 621 -12.41 -6.47 -0.19
C ALA A 621 -12.23 -7.71 0.68
N THR A 622 -12.58 -7.55 1.95
CA THR A 622 -13.03 -8.64 2.82
C THR A 622 -14.48 -9.00 2.47
N GLU A 623 -14.78 -10.30 2.41
CA GLU A 623 -16.14 -10.85 2.23
C GLU A 623 -16.66 -11.41 3.56
N ILE A 624 -17.91 -11.12 3.91
CA ILE A 624 -18.66 -11.80 4.96
C ILE A 624 -19.84 -12.54 4.35
N LEU A 625 -19.92 -13.85 4.58
CA LEU A 625 -20.88 -14.74 3.95
C LEU A 625 -21.81 -15.37 4.99
N THR A 626 -23.10 -15.38 4.71
CA THR A 626 -24.13 -16.09 5.50
C THR A 626 -24.81 -17.17 4.65
N VAL A 627 -24.90 -18.39 5.17
CA VAL A 627 -25.66 -19.46 4.51
C VAL A 627 -27.15 -19.29 4.81
N ILE A 628 -27.98 -19.20 3.77
CA ILE A 628 -29.44 -19.04 3.94
C ILE A 628 -30.22 -20.33 3.69
N GLU A 629 -29.64 -21.27 2.93
CA GLU A 629 -30.19 -22.60 2.68
C GLU A 629 -29.08 -23.64 2.53
N GLY A 630 -29.31 -24.88 2.99
CA GLY A 630 -28.38 -25.99 2.82
C GLY A 630 -27.16 -25.97 3.77
N GLN A 631 -26.04 -26.51 3.29
CA GLN A 631 -24.76 -26.58 4.01
C GLN A 631 -23.61 -26.29 3.06
N LEU A 632 -22.58 -25.61 3.56
CA LEU A 632 -21.47 -25.13 2.75
C LEU A 632 -20.14 -25.37 3.47
N LEU A 633 -19.23 -26.10 2.83
CA LEU A 633 -17.83 -26.16 3.24
C LEU A 633 -17.13 -24.91 2.71
N VAL A 634 -16.59 -24.10 3.61
CA VAL A 634 -15.83 -22.90 3.25
C VAL A 634 -14.41 -22.98 3.77
N GLY A 635 -13.50 -22.22 3.17
CA GLY A 635 -12.19 -22.02 3.76
C GLY A 635 -11.34 -20.97 3.06
N PHE A 636 -10.33 -20.48 3.77
CA PHE A 636 -9.30 -19.57 3.23
C PHE A 636 -7.89 -20.02 3.64
N VAL A 637 -6.91 -19.61 2.85
CA VAL A 637 -5.50 -19.93 3.06
C VAL A 637 -4.70 -18.68 3.40
N THR A 638 -3.87 -18.74 4.43
CA THR A 638 -3.00 -17.62 4.82
C THR A 638 -1.92 -17.35 3.77
N SER A 639 -1.37 -16.13 3.80
CA SER A 639 -0.08 -15.85 3.15
C SER A 639 1.03 -16.75 3.68
N ASN A 640 2.13 -16.82 2.93
CA ASN A 640 3.33 -17.54 3.29
C ASN A 640 3.80 -17.08 4.68
N THR A 641 3.94 -18.05 5.60
CA THR A 641 4.54 -17.87 6.93
C THR A 641 5.69 -18.86 7.09
N ASP A 642 6.43 -18.77 8.20
CA ASP A 642 7.50 -19.72 8.53
C ASP A 642 6.96 -21.16 8.68
N ASP A 643 5.67 -21.34 9.02
CA ASP A 643 5.00 -22.65 9.15
C ASP A 643 4.39 -23.15 7.82
N GLY A 644 4.47 -22.34 6.76
CA GLY A 644 3.82 -22.55 5.46
C GLY A 644 2.41 -21.96 5.37
N ASN A 645 1.74 -22.17 4.23
CA ASN A 645 0.38 -21.68 4.02
C ASN A 645 -0.61 -22.49 4.86
N ARG A 646 -1.35 -21.85 5.77
CA ARG A 646 -2.32 -22.52 6.66
C ARG A 646 -3.73 -22.41 6.10
N LEU A 647 -4.45 -23.53 6.03
CA LEU A 647 -5.88 -23.57 5.69
C LEU A 647 -6.74 -23.43 6.94
N PHE A 648 -7.68 -22.49 6.91
CA PHE A 648 -8.81 -22.40 7.85
C PHE A 648 -10.07 -22.83 7.11
N THR A 649 -10.79 -23.82 7.65
CA THR A 649 -12.00 -24.36 6.99
C THR A 649 -13.09 -24.72 7.99
N LYS A 650 -14.35 -24.62 7.56
CA LYS A 650 -15.52 -24.91 8.38
C LYS A 650 -16.69 -25.39 7.53
N MET A 651 -17.47 -26.34 8.04
CA MET A 651 -18.79 -26.66 7.53
C MET A 651 -19.82 -25.70 8.15
N LEU A 652 -20.46 -24.90 7.31
CA LEU A 652 -21.51 -23.97 7.67
C LEU A 652 -22.88 -24.60 7.42
N LYS A 653 -23.85 -24.29 8.28
CA LYS A 653 -25.27 -24.60 8.14
C LYS A 653 -26.06 -23.30 7.93
N LYS A 654 -27.32 -23.42 7.54
CA LYS A 654 -28.26 -22.29 7.50
C LYS A 654 -28.18 -21.44 8.77
N GLY A 655 -27.94 -20.14 8.60
CA GLY A 655 -27.79 -19.15 9.67
C GLY A 655 -26.34 -18.89 10.09
N ASP A 656 -25.40 -19.77 9.73
CA ASP A 656 -23.98 -19.59 10.07
C ASP A 656 -23.34 -18.51 9.18
N VAL A 657 -22.37 -17.80 9.77
CA VAL A 657 -21.61 -16.71 9.14
C VAL A 657 -20.12 -17.05 9.12
N PHE A 658 -19.42 -16.68 8.04
CA PHE A 658 -17.97 -16.84 7.92
C PHE A 658 -17.36 -15.63 7.19
N VAL A 659 -16.14 -15.26 7.57
CA VAL A 659 -15.43 -14.10 7.01
C VAL A 659 -14.19 -14.54 6.25
N PHE A 660 -13.99 -13.97 5.06
CA PHE A 660 -12.83 -14.17 4.20
C PHE A 660 -12.01 -12.87 4.14
N PRO A 661 -10.80 -12.85 4.73
CA PRO A 661 -9.98 -11.64 4.73
C PRO A 661 -9.56 -11.23 3.32
N GLU A 662 -9.46 -9.91 3.12
CA GLU A 662 -9.03 -9.29 1.87
C GLU A 662 -7.73 -9.90 1.31
N GLY A 663 -7.72 -10.12 -0.01
CA GLY A 663 -6.55 -10.62 -0.72
C GLY A 663 -6.20 -12.09 -0.49
N LEU A 664 -6.82 -12.80 0.47
CA LEU A 664 -6.53 -14.21 0.72
C LEU A 664 -7.30 -15.16 -0.20
N ILE A 665 -6.64 -16.25 -0.61
CA ILE A 665 -7.25 -17.30 -1.43
C ILE A 665 -8.28 -18.03 -0.59
N HIS A 666 -9.53 -18.09 -1.06
CA HIS A 666 -10.62 -18.77 -0.39
C HIS A 666 -11.59 -19.45 -1.37
N PHE A 667 -12.44 -20.34 -0.86
CA PHE A 667 -13.38 -21.11 -1.65
C PHE A 667 -14.68 -21.39 -0.86
N GLN A 668 -15.73 -21.72 -1.61
CA GLN A 668 -16.98 -22.21 -1.03
C GLN A 668 -17.49 -23.42 -1.83
N PHE A 669 -17.76 -24.52 -1.15
CA PHE A 669 -18.13 -25.80 -1.77
C PHE A 669 -19.37 -26.38 -1.10
N ASN A 670 -20.35 -26.80 -1.90
CA ASN A 670 -21.49 -27.57 -1.42
C ASN A 670 -21.14 -29.06 -1.48
N PRO A 671 -20.78 -29.74 -0.37
CA PRO A 671 -20.48 -31.17 -0.39
C PRO A 671 -21.73 -32.04 -0.49
N GLY A 672 -22.92 -31.46 -0.36
CA GLY A 672 -24.20 -32.17 -0.33
C GLY A 672 -24.74 -32.56 -1.70
N TYR A 673 -25.90 -33.22 -1.67
CA TYR A 673 -26.67 -33.65 -2.85
C TYR A 673 -27.92 -32.81 -3.10
N THR A 674 -28.14 -31.78 -2.29
CA THR A 674 -29.22 -30.79 -2.45
C THR A 674 -28.63 -29.43 -2.77
N ASN A 675 -29.45 -28.50 -3.25
CA ASN A 675 -29.02 -27.12 -3.46
C ASN A 675 -28.66 -26.43 -2.14
N THR A 676 -27.76 -25.46 -2.22
CA THR A 676 -27.33 -24.59 -1.12
C THR A 676 -27.32 -23.15 -1.63
N VAL A 677 -27.70 -22.20 -0.79
CA VAL A 677 -27.72 -20.76 -1.14
C VAL A 677 -27.06 -19.96 -0.04
N ALA A 678 -26.23 -19.00 -0.42
CA ALA A 678 -25.57 -18.08 0.50
C ALA A 678 -25.65 -16.63 0.00
N ILE A 679 -25.60 -15.68 0.92
CA ILE A 679 -25.50 -14.24 0.65
C ILE A 679 -24.18 -13.73 1.23
N GLY A 680 -23.43 -13.00 0.43
CA GLY A 680 -22.18 -12.35 0.83
C GLY A 680 -22.29 -10.83 0.77
N ALA A 681 -21.64 -10.13 1.69
CA ALA A 681 -21.40 -8.70 1.60
C ALA A 681 -19.89 -8.45 1.55
N LEU A 682 -19.45 -7.49 0.74
CA LEU A 682 -18.04 -7.18 0.53
C LEU A 682 -17.77 -5.72 0.89
N SER A 683 -16.62 -5.48 1.52
CA SER A 683 -16.12 -4.16 1.94
C SER A 683 -15.55 -3.31 0.80
N SER A 684 -16.09 -3.49 -0.41
CA SER A 684 -15.83 -2.62 -1.55
C SER A 684 -16.99 -2.63 -2.54
N GLN A 685 -17.26 -1.48 -3.14
CA GLN A 685 -18.22 -1.35 -4.24
C GLN A 685 -17.79 -2.07 -5.52
N ASN A 686 -16.49 -2.37 -5.64
CA ASN A 686 -15.93 -3.21 -6.68
C ASN A 686 -14.79 -4.05 -6.07
N PRO A 687 -15.09 -5.23 -5.49
CA PRO A 687 -14.11 -6.04 -4.78
C PRO A 687 -12.99 -6.55 -5.71
N GLY A 688 -13.29 -6.70 -7.01
CA GLY A 688 -12.46 -7.42 -7.96
C GLY A 688 -12.43 -8.91 -7.65
N THR A 689 -12.35 -9.77 -8.66
CA THR A 689 -12.31 -11.23 -8.43
C THR A 689 -11.18 -11.82 -9.23
N ILE A 690 -10.35 -12.65 -8.60
CA ILE A 690 -9.31 -13.41 -9.29
C ILE A 690 -9.58 -14.88 -9.04
N THR A 691 -10.17 -15.56 -10.02
CA THR A 691 -10.33 -17.02 -9.97
C THR A 691 -8.97 -17.66 -10.25
N ILE A 692 -8.37 -18.32 -9.26
CA ILE A 692 -6.94 -18.69 -9.30
C ILE A 692 -6.58 -19.51 -10.53
N ALA A 693 -7.33 -20.57 -10.81
CA ALA A 693 -7.02 -21.45 -11.92
C ALA A 693 -7.24 -20.75 -13.28
N ASN A 694 -8.30 -19.96 -13.42
CA ASN A 694 -8.57 -19.17 -14.64
C ASN A 694 -7.54 -18.05 -14.86
N ALA A 695 -7.03 -17.41 -13.80
CA ALA A 695 -6.02 -16.36 -13.93
C ALA A 695 -4.66 -16.94 -14.34
N VAL A 696 -4.27 -18.08 -13.76
CA VAL A 696 -2.97 -18.70 -14.04
C VAL A 696 -2.96 -19.44 -15.38
N PHE A 697 -3.99 -20.22 -15.68
CA PHE A 697 -4.02 -21.12 -16.84
C PHE A 697 -4.96 -20.65 -17.97
N GLY A 698 -5.88 -19.73 -17.69
CA GLY A 698 -6.86 -19.20 -18.66
C GLY A 698 -6.58 -17.78 -19.13
N SER A 699 -5.43 -17.19 -18.77
CA SER A 699 -5.06 -15.83 -19.19
C SER A 699 -4.78 -15.75 -20.70
N LYS A 700 -5.01 -14.56 -21.26
CA LYS A 700 -4.81 -14.25 -22.68
C LYS A 700 -3.91 -13.02 -22.84
N PRO A 701 -2.75 -13.12 -23.52
CA PRO A 701 -2.10 -14.38 -23.95
C PRO A 701 -1.76 -15.29 -22.74
N PRO A 702 -1.53 -16.60 -22.96
CA PRO A 702 -1.21 -17.51 -21.87
C PRO A 702 0.15 -17.17 -21.24
N ILE A 703 0.28 -17.44 -19.94
CA ILE A 703 1.60 -17.45 -19.27
C ILE A 703 2.44 -18.58 -19.87
N SER A 704 3.70 -18.27 -20.19
CA SER A 704 4.65 -19.22 -20.79
C SER A 704 4.73 -20.55 -20.04
N ASP A 705 4.79 -21.66 -20.77
CA ASP A 705 4.88 -23.00 -20.16
C ASP A 705 6.15 -23.20 -19.36
N ASP A 706 7.27 -22.57 -19.77
CA ASP A 706 8.50 -22.56 -18.96
C ASP A 706 8.30 -21.99 -17.55
N VAL A 707 7.45 -20.96 -17.42
CA VAL A 707 7.11 -20.34 -16.13
C VAL A 707 6.21 -21.27 -15.33
N LEU A 708 5.12 -21.77 -15.93
CA LEU A 708 4.16 -22.59 -15.21
C LEU A 708 4.70 -23.98 -14.87
N ALA A 709 5.41 -24.65 -15.79
CA ALA A 709 5.99 -25.97 -15.56
C ALA A 709 6.94 -25.94 -14.36
N LYS A 710 7.77 -24.89 -14.28
CA LYS A 710 8.68 -24.70 -13.15
C LYS A 710 7.95 -24.30 -11.85
N ALA A 711 6.92 -23.44 -11.93
CA ALA A 711 6.13 -23.03 -10.77
C ALA A 711 5.36 -24.20 -10.13
N PHE A 712 4.74 -25.04 -10.97
CA PHE A 712 3.95 -26.20 -10.53
C PHE A 712 4.78 -27.47 -10.36
N GLN A 713 6.06 -27.42 -10.72
CA GLN A 713 7.02 -28.55 -10.66
C GLN A 713 6.57 -29.75 -11.52
N VAL A 714 6.01 -29.48 -12.70
CA VAL A 714 5.50 -30.47 -13.66
C VAL A 714 6.14 -30.29 -15.03
N ASP A 715 5.88 -31.19 -15.97
CA ASP A 715 6.33 -31.02 -17.36
C ASP A 715 5.44 -30.05 -18.16
N LYS A 716 5.94 -29.58 -19.30
CA LYS A 716 5.21 -28.66 -20.18
C LYS A 716 3.93 -29.27 -20.76
N LYS A 717 3.89 -30.59 -21.04
CA LYS A 717 2.69 -31.24 -21.57
C LYS A 717 1.54 -31.20 -20.57
N THR A 718 1.86 -31.33 -19.28
CA THR A 718 0.91 -31.17 -18.19
C THR A 718 0.39 -29.74 -18.14
N ILE A 719 1.25 -28.74 -18.36
CA ILE A 719 0.81 -27.34 -18.47
C ILE A 719 -0.09 -27.12 -19.68
N ASP A 720 0.30 -27.60 -20.86
CA ASP A 720 -0.51 -27.51 -22.08
C ASP A 720 -1.90 -28.10 -21.84
N TRP A 721 -1.95 -29.25 -21.17
CA TRP A 721 -3.20 -29.90 -20.80
C TRP A 721 -4.03 -29.10 -19.78
N LEU A 722 -3.40 -28.52 -18.75
CA LEU A 722 -4.09 -27.64 -17.79
C LEU A 722 -4.62 -26.38 -18.49
N GLN A 723 -3.82 -25.73 -19.34
CA GLN A 723 -4.26 -24.56 -20.12
C GLN A 723 -5.39 -24.91 -21.10
N ALA A 724 -5.40 -26.12 -21.64
CA ALA A 724 -6.47 -26.61 -22.51
C ALA A 724 -7.77 -26.94 -21.75
N GLN A 725 -7.77 -26.97 -20.41
CA GLN A 725 -9.01 -27.09 -19.66
C GLN A 725 -9.89 -25.86 -19.88
N PHE A 726 -11.20 -26.08 -19.91
CA PHE A 726 -12.16 -24.99 -20.07
C PHE A 726 -12.26 -24.21 -18.76
N TRP A 727 -11.52 -23.10 -18.68
CA TRP A 727 -11.64 -22.14 -17.60
C TRP A 727 -12.91 -21.30 -17.81
N MET A 728 -13.85 -21.38 -16.88
CA MET A 728 -15.10 -20.62 -16.92
C MET A 728 -15.16 -19.67 -15.73
N ASP A 729 -15.70 -18.49 -15.98
CA ASP A 729 -16.14 -17.58 -14.92
C ASP A 729 -17.57 -17.95 -14.51
N ASN A 730 -17.81 -18.09 -13.21
CA ASN A 730 -19.14 -18.28 -12.61
C ASN A 730 -19.68 -17.00 -11.96
N ASN A 731 -19.03 -15.85 -12.20
CA ASN A 731 -19.52 -14.53 -11.82
C ASN A 731 -20.32 -13.90 -12.97
N ASN A 732 -21.49 -13.33 -12.67
CA ASN A 732 -22.40 -12.72 -13.65
C ASN A 732 -22.85 -11.32 -13.25
#